data_AF-A0A2H6HX94-F1
#
_entry.id   AF-A0A2H6HX94-F1
#
_cell.length_a   1.000
_cell.length_b   1.000
_cell.length_c   1.000
_cell.angle_alpha   90.00
_cell.angle_beta   90.00
_cell.angle_gamma   90.00
#
_symmetry.space_group_name_H-M   'P 1'
#
loop_
_entity.id
_entity.type
_entity.pdbx_description
1 polymer ?
#
loop_
_entity_poly.entity_id
_entity_poly.type
_entity_poly.pdbx_seq_one_letter_code
_entity_poly.pdbx_strand_id
1 'polypeptide(L)'
;MRRLLIVFFLMAGVLTGLSALADQVESPLQNFVQRLVDEAQTGEQEHACSQAKSYDGFEKGGYIIDDDSTHAYNSLNLDIYLTPDGPNEVFDGRVVMTAEANENLSSFYFHLKDCSISELLVNGVPAPYDHTGEVVTVTPASLILAGAEFTVETTYDGTIYGTGASGGMCQSFYTNTIFTFGEPYDTRRWLPCYDLPFDKVTSEMHITMPTEYKILSNGLLDSIIDNGDGTHTYNWTNDEQTSTYLLSMAAGEYNVVNDGPAGVNDTPVAYWILPQYQAQAEYDFGQTDDMIDYFEPLFGEYPFVKYDQSMAAIFNGWGAMEHQTATTFGYNLARSGTRAYENIVAHELAHQWWGDLVGPRTFADIWLNEGFATYCEALWAESYSLEDRRNTMASFRSSFFNHDNSNRHPVYDPPDGHMFCTTVYKKGGWVLHMLRWVVGDEAFFDGLQYYADQHAYESASTPDFQAAMETVSGMDLNSFFNEWVYDQGYPEYIATDFQTGIVGGEYSLSFTLYQTQTNAPYFSTPIPILVREQTTDSSQNYRETMVRAEVEPVAVQTIVLTGFSAPIISYEFDPDEWILSTSQALTNAVDELSLPQEFDVSEGWPNPFNSTVSIEIDLYMPQQVIVTVFDVLGRKVADLVKESMLAGTHRISWTPTETNASGSYLLQVEVGDKTEIRKLVLLR
;
A
#
# COMPACT_ATOMS: atom_id res chain seq x y z
N MET A 1 -30.51 -29.77 -9.34
CA MET A 1 -31.00 -29.38 -8.00
C MET A 1 -30.93 -30.48 -6.91
N ARG A 2 -30.16 -31.58 -7.05
CA ARG A 2 -29.95 -32.57 -5.96
C ARG A 2 -28.51 -33.13 -5.88
N ARG A 3 -27.52 -32.36 -6.35
CA ARG A 3 -26.08 -32.66 -6.19
C ARG A 3 -25.23 -31.51 -5.63
N LEU A 4 -25.87 -30.42 -5.18
CA LEU A 4 -25.19 -29.30 -4.51
C LEU A 4 -25.29 -29.33 -2.96
N LEU A 5 -26.04 -30.28 -2.37
CA LEU A 5 -26.27 -30.33 -0.92
C LEU A 5 -25.29 -31.21 -0.13
N ILE A 6 -24.39 -31.94 -0.81
CA ILE A 6 -23.45 -32.88 -0.15
C ILE A 6 -22.09 -32.22 0.13
N VAL A 7 -21.73 -31.15 -0.60
CA VAL A 7 -20.48 -30.41 -0.36
C VAL A 7 -20.58 -29.48 0.87
N PHE A 8 -21.77 -28.90 1.12
CA PHE A 8 -21.99 -28.03 2.29
C PHE A 8 -21.98 -28.78 3.64
N PHE A 9 -22.38 -30.06 3.68
CA PHE A 9 -22.32 -30.86 4.90
C PHE A 9 -20.94 -31.48 5.18
N LEU A 10 -20.08 -31.58 4.16
CA LEU A 10 -18.70 -32.05 4.33
C LEU A 10 -17.79 -30.94 4.87
N MET A 11 -18.03 -29.66 4.55
CA MET A 11 -17.26 -28.54 5.11
C MET A 11 -17.55 -28.27 6.60
N ALA A 12 -18.81 -28.40 7.05
CA ALA A 12 -19.15 -28.20 8.48
C ALA A 12 -18.55 -29.28 9.41
N GLY A 13 -18.37 -30.51 8.89
CA GLY A 13 -17.71 -31.60 9.62
C GLY A 13 -16.19 -31.48 9.72
N VAL A 14 -15.56 -30.76 8.78
CA VAL A 14 -14.11 -30.48 8.79
C VAL A 14 -13.79 -29.30 9.72
N LEU A 15 -14.64 -28.27 9.74
CA LEU A 15 -14.49 -27.10 10.63
C LEU A 15 -14.59 -27.45 12.14
N THR A 16 -15.46 -28.40 12.50
CA THR A 16 -15.57 -28.88 13.89
C THR A 16 -14.45 -29.82 14.31
N GLY A 17 -13.75 -30.44 13.36
CA GLY A 17 -12.56 -31.26 13.62
C GLY A 17 -11.28 -30.43 13.79
N LEU A 18 -11.16 -29.32 13.06
CA LEU A 18 -10.02 -28.40 13.13
C LEU A 18 -9.97 -27.61 14.44
N SER A 19 -11.12 -27.18 15.00
CA SER A 19 -11.16 -26.51 16.30
C SER A 19 -10.73 -27.42 17.46
N ALA A 20 -10.91 -28.74 17.34
CA ALA A 20 -10.50 -29.71 18.36
C ALA A 20 -9.02 -30.11 18.28
N LEU A 21 -8.37 -29.85 17.13
CA LEU A 21 -6.93 -30.04 16.92
C LEU A 21 -6.11 -28.82 17.34
N ALA A 22 -6.73 -27.64 17.39
CA ALA A 22 -6.08 -26.42 17.86
C ALA A 22 -5.53 -26.57 19.28
N ASP A 23 -6.25 -27.20 20.21
CA ASP A 23 -5.84 -27.32 21.63
C ASP A 23 -4.61 -28.23 21.90
N GLN A 24 -3.99 -28.83 20.87
CA GLN A 24 -2.88 -29.79 21.05
C GLN A 24 -1.59 -29.47 20.28
N VAL A 25 -1.43 -28.28 19.70
CA VAL A 25 -0.22 -27.91 18.95
C VAL A 25 0.31 -26.55 19.39
N GLU A 26 1.65 -26.38 19.36
CA GLU A 26 2.36 -25.16 19.76
C GLU A 26 1.81 -23.89 19.09
N SER A 27 1.91 -22.77 19.80
CA SER A 27 1.22 -21.49 19.54
C SER A 27 1.30 -20.91 18.12
N PRO A 28 2.37 -21.10 17.31
CA PRO A 28 2.41 -20.54 15.95
C PRO A 28 1.39 -21.18 15.01
N LEU A 29 1.15 -22.49 15.14
CA LEU A 29 0.25 -23.23 14.24
C LEU A 29 -1.22 -22.96 14.56
N GLN A 30 -1.55 -22.71 15.84
CA GLN A 30 -2.89 -22.28 16.26
C GLN A 30 -3.28 -20.93 15.63
N ASN A 31 -2.37 -19.96 15.62
CA ASN A 31 -2.62 -18.64 15.03
C ASN A 31 -2.76 -18.69 13.50
N PHE A 32 -2.12 -19.65 12.84
CA PHE A 32 -2.24 -19.88 11.40
C PHE A 32 -3.58 -20.54 11.04
N VAL A 33 -3.97 -21.59 11.77
CA VAL A 33 -5.25 -22.30 11.52
C VAL A 33 -6.44 -21.41 11.87
N GLN A 34 -6.37 -20.63 12.94
CA GLN A 34 -7.43 -19.69 13.31
C GLN A 34 -7.61 -18.59 12.26
N ARG A 35 -6.51 -18.11 11.67
CA ARG A 35 -6.54 -17.13 10.55
C ARG A 35 -7.16 -17.67 9.27
N LEU A 36 -6.82 -18.89 8.84
CA LEU A 36 -7.47 -19.52 7.68
C LEU A 36 -8.99 -19.69 7.87
N VAL A 37 -9.43 -19.86 9.13
CA VAL A 37 -10.85 -19.93 9.49
C VAL A 37 -11.50 -18.54 9.44
N ASP A 38 -10.78 -17.49 9.82
CA ASP A 38 -11.25 -16.10 9.79
C ASP A 38 -11.27 -15.54 8.34
N GLU A 39 -10.27 -15.84 7.51
CA GLU A 39 -10.18 -15.51 6.07
C GLU A 39 -11.32 -16.15 5.25
N ALA A 40 -11.64 -17.41 5.55
CA ALA A 40 -12.77 -18.10 4.93
C ALA A 40 -14.14 -17.54 5.37
N GLN A 41 -14.21 -16.76 6.45
CA GLN A 41 -15.43 -16.16 7.00
C GLN A 41 -15.63 -14.69 6.60
N THR A 42 -14.56 -13.93 6.35
CA THR A 42 -14.60 -12.49 6.04
C THR A 42 -14.59 -12.18 4.55
N GLY A 43 -14.03 -13.06 3.71
CA GLY A 43 -13.89 -12.78 2.28
C GLY A 43 -12.92 -11.64 1.95
N GLU A 44 -12.10 -11.21 2.92
CA GLU A 44 -11.05 -10.21 2.75
C GLU A 44 -9.76 -10.90 2.26
N GLN A 45 -9.30 -10.52 1.07
CA GLN A 45 -7.92 -10.72 0.67
C GLN A 45 -7.25 -9.35 0.69
N GLU A 46 -6.58 -8.97 1.80
CA GLU A 46 -5.58 -7.92 1.68
C GLU A 46 -4.44 -8.42 0.77
N HIS A 47 -3.72 -7.50 0.13
CA HIS A 47 -2.74 -7.85 -0.90
C HIS A 47 -1.66 -8.79 -0.35
N ALA A 48 -1.37 -9.90 -1.04
CA ALA A 48 -0.53 -10.96 -0.49
C ALA A 48 0.88 -10.45 -0.14
N CYS A 49 1.43 -9.49 -0.90
CA CYS A 49 2.72 -8.85 -0.63
C CYS A 49 2.67 -7.92 0.58
N SER A 50 1.63 -7.07 0.72
CA SER A 50 1.49 -6.21 1.91
C SER A 50 1.26 -7.04 3.16
N GLN A 51 0.45 -8.11 3.07
CA GLN A 51 0.25 -9.03 4.18
C GLN A 51 1.56 -9.70 4.58
N ALA A 52 2.26 -10.29 3.61
CA ALA A 52 3.56 -10.92 3.80
C ALA A 52 4.57 -10.00 4.48
N LYS A 53 4.79 -8.79 3.95
CA LYS A 53 5.71 -7.80 4.51
C LYS A 53 5.22 -7.28 5.88
N SER A 54 3.91 -7.11 6.11
CA SER A 54 3.39 -6.65 7.41
C SER A 54 3.57 -7.65 8.56
N TYR A 55 3.57 -8.95 8.27
CA TYR A 55 3.68 -10.00 9.29
C TYR A 55 5.03 -10.04 10.00
N ASP A 56 6.06 -9.49 9.37
CA ASP A 56 7.42 -9.53 9.91
C ASP A 56 7.72 -8.38 10.88
N GLY A 57 6.76 -7.47 11.11
CA GLY A 57 6.82 -6.50 12.20
C GLY A 57 7.96 -5.50 12.07
N PHE A 58 8.16 -4.95 10.86
CA PHE A 58 9.24 -4.01 10.59
C PHE A 58 9.08 -2.72 11.41
N GLU A 59 10.00 -2.51 12.36
CA GLU A 59 10.14 -1.25 13.09
C GLU A 59 11.05 -0.31 12.28
N LYS A 60 10.73 0.99 12.22
CA LYS A 60 11.59 1.97 11.56
C LYS A 60 12.86 2.26 12.34
N GLY A 61 13.15 1.55 13.43
CA GLY A 61 14.39 1.69 14.20
C GLY A 61 14.71 3.12 14.66
N GLY A 62 15.67 3.28 15.57
CA GLY A 62 16.21 4.60 15.88
C GLY A 62 17.25 5.04 14.84
N TYR A 63 16.99 4.88 13.53
CA TYR A 63 18.01 5.09 12.50
C TYR A 63 18.46 6.55 12.48
N ILE A 64 19.76 6.74 12.28
CA ILE A 64 20.30 8.04 11.92
C ILE A 64 19.93 8.23 10.45
N ILE A 65 18.83 8.94 10.20
CA ILE A 65 18.47 9.39 8.87
C ILE A 65 19.40 10.57 8.56
N ASP A 66 20.57 10.25 8.01
CA ASP A 66 21.41 11.23 7.36
C ASP A 66 20.68 11.62 6.05
N ASP A 67 20.42 12.91 5.87
CA ASP A 67 19.97 13.45 4.58
C ASP A 67 21.01 13.07 3.51
N ASP A 68 20.54 12.90 2.26
CA ASP A 68 21.16 12.32 1.04
C ASP A 68 22.59 12.80 0.70
N SER A 69 23.13 13.73 1.49
CA SER A 69 24.43 14.37 1.31
C SER A 69 25.37 14.28 2.51
N THR A 70 25.05 13.50 3.55
CA THR A 70 25.77 13.59 4.84
C THR A 70 26.36 12.29 5.38
N HIS A 71 26.28 11.17 4.65
CA HIS A 71 27.04 9.99 5.05
C HIS A 71 28.53 10.12 4.64
N ALA A 72 29.40 9.51 5.44
CA ALA A 72 30.83 9.84 5.42
C ALA A 72 31.58 9.35 4.15
N TYR A 73 30.98 8.43 3.39
CA TYR A 73 31.53 7.88 2.15
C TYR A 73 30.42 7.29 1.28
N ASN A 74 30.57 7.30 -0.04
CA ASN A 74 29.65 6.63 -0.97
C ASN A 74 30.18 5.23 -1.31
N SER A 75 29.33 4.21 -1.25
CA SER A 75 29.67 2.90 -1.80
C SER A 75 29.58 2.97 -3.32
N LEU A 76 30.56 2.46 -4.05
CA LEU A 76 30.59 2.49 -5.53
C LEU A 76 30.30 1.12 -6.14
N ASN A 77 30.90 0.08 -5.56
CA ASN A 77 30.80 -1.29 -6.04
C ASN A 77 30.96 -2.29 -4.89
N LEU A 78 30.23 -3.39 -4.97
CA LEU A 78 30.38 -4.56 -4.10
C LEU A 78 30.77 -5.80 -4.92
N ASP A 79 31.97 -6.32 -4.70
CA ASP A 79 32.40 -7.63 -5.21
C ASP A 79 32.16 -8.70 -4.12
N ILE A 80 31.12 -9.52 -4.32
CA ILE A 80 30.47 -10.36 -3.31
C ILE A 80 30.72 -11.84 -3.60
N TYR A 81 31.33 -12.55 -2.66
CA TYR A 81 31.55 -13.99 -2.71
C TYR A 81 30.72 -14.66 -1.62
N LEU A 82 29.86 -15.60 -2.00
CA LEU A 82 28.99 -16.34 -1.07
C LEU A 82 29.10 -17.84 -1.28
N THR A 83 29.15 -18.58 -0.18
CA THR A 83 29.05 -20.04 -0.16
C THR A 83 28.00 -20.47 0.87
N PRO A 84 26.71 -20.53 0.49
CA PRO A 84 25.65 -21.05 1.35
C PRO A 84 25.77 -22.57 1.56
N ASP A 85 25.59 -23.01 2.80
CA ASP A 85 25.52 -24.41 3.21
C ASP A 85 24.16 -24.69 3.86
N GLY A 86 23.17 -24.94 3.00
CA GLY A 86 21.78 -25.19 3.42
C GLY A 86 21.64 -26.31 4.48
N PRO A 87 22.24 -27.50 4.30
CA PRO A 87 22.17 -28.56 5.31
C PRO A 87 22.65 -28.18 6.71
N ASN A 88 23.62 -27.26 6.81
CA ASN A 88 24.13 -26.76 8.09
C ASN A 88 23.52 -25.42 8.50
N GLU A 89 22.61 -24.86 7.69
CA GLU A 89 21.92 -23.59 7.91
C GLU A 89 22.87 -22.41 8.16
N VAL A 90 24.00 -22.39 7.44
CA VAL A 90 25.03 -21.33 7.54
C VAL A 90 25.50 -20.91 6.17
N PHE A 91 26.17 -19.76 6.07
CA PHE A 91 26.88 -19.36 4.86
C PHE A 91 28.21 -18.70 5.22
N ASP A 92 29.19 -18.88 4.34
CA ASP A 92 30.44 -18.12 4.36
C ASP A 92 30.36 -16.99 3.34
N GLY A 93 30.89 -15.82 3.71
CA GLY A 93 30.87 -14.61 2.89
C GLY A 93 32.22 -13.90 2.84
N ARG A 94 32.51 -13.29 1.70
CA ARG A 94 33.55 -12.27 1.57
C ARG A 94 33.03 -11.18 0.66
N VAL A 95 33.14 -9.92 1.08
CA VAL A 95 32.82 -8.77 0.23
C VAL A 95 34.00 -7.82 0.16
N VAL A 96 34.28 -7.31 -1.04
CA VAL A 96 35.17 -6.17 -1.27
C VAL A 96 34.31 -5.00 -1.68
N MET A 97 34.12 -4.05 -0.77
CA MET A 97 33.46 -2.78 -1.06
C MET A 97 34.50 -1.78 -1.57
N THR A 98 34.26 -1.21 -2.74
CA THR A 98 34.96 -0.02 -3.22
C THR A 98 34.12 1.20 -2.89
N ALA A 99 34.71 2.21 -2.25
CA ALA A 99 34.02 3.39 -1.76
C ALA A 99 34.83 4.68 -1.98
N GLU A 100 34.15 5.83 -2.07
CA GLU A 100 34.77 7.17 -2.12
C GLU A 100 34.43 7.95 -0.85
N ALA A 101 35.43 8.51 -0.16
CA ALA A 101 35.22 9.26 1.06
C ALA A 101 34.65 10.67 0.78
N ASN A 102 33.52 11.03 1.38
CA ASN A 102 32.93 12.38 1.28
C ASN A 102 33.64 13.38 2.20
N GLU A 103 34.29 12.89 3.25
CA GLU A 103 35.07 13.67 4.19
C GLU A 103 36.37 12.95 4.63
N ASN A 104 37.17 13.57 5.50
CA ASN A 104 38.36 12.91 6.03
C ASN A 104 37.96 11.86 7.08
N LEU A 105 38.25 10.58 6.84
CA LEU A 105 37.83 9.47 7.70
C LEU A 105 38.96 8.99 8.60
N SER A 106 38.88 9.35 9.88
CA SER A 106 39.62 8.66 10.95
C SER A 106 38.89 7.42 11.46
N SER A 107 37.61 7.29 11.14
CA SER A 107 36.73 6.17 11.38
C SER A 107 35.52 6.27 10.44
N PHE A 108 34.91 5.16 10.11
CA PHE A 108 33.63 5.08 9.37
C PHE A 108 32.86 3.84 9.83
N TYR A 109 31.63 3.64 9.36
CA TYR A 109 30.85 2.44 9.70
C TYR A 109 30.08 1.89 8.50
N PHE A 110 29.79 0.60 8.53
CA PHE A 110 28.80 -0.06 7.67
C PHE A 110 27.85 -0.90 8.53
N HIS A 111 26.77 -1.41 7.93
CA HIS A 111 25.80 -2.27 8.59
C HIS A 111 26.15 -3.75 8.38
N LEU A 112 26.09 -4.52 9.47
CA LEU A 112 26.15 -5.97 9.47
C LEU A 112 25.49 -6.48 10.75
N LYS A 113 24.55 -7.40 10.63
CA LYS A 113 23.76 -7.97 11.73
C LYS A 113 23.79 -9.49 11.65
N ASP A 114 23.79 -10.14 12.82
CA ASP A 114 23.72 -11.60 12.97
C ASP A 114 24.83 -12.39 12.24
N CYS A 115 25.90 -11.72 11.83
CA CYS A 115 27.08 -12.32 11.20
C CYS A 115 28.33 -12.10 12.07
N SER A 116 29.34 -12.97 11.91
CA SER A 116 30.62 -12.89 12.59
C SER A 116 31.74 -12.51 11.61
N ILE A 117 32.51 -11.47 11.90
CA ILE A 117 33.64 -11.05 11.06
C ILE A 117 34.91 -11.79 11.49
N SER A 118 35.52 -12.53 10.57
CA SER A 118 36.79 -13.23 10.79
C SER A 118 38.00 -12.41 10.35
N GLU A 119 37.84 -11.55 9.33
CA GLU A 119 38.88 -10.63 8.85
C GLU A 119 38.25 -9.34 8.31
N LEU A 120 38.90 -8.21 8.60
CA LEU A 120 38.52 -6.90 8.07
C LEU A 120 39.78 -6.12 7.69
N LEU A 121 39.88 -5.78 6.40
CA LEU A 121 40.99 -5.03 5.83
C LEU A 121 40.48 -3.71 5.24
N VAL A 122 41.24 -2.63 5.44
CA VAL A 122 41.05 -1.37 4.71
C VAL A 122 42.28 -1.13 3.85
N ASN A 123 42.10 -1.01 2.53
CA ASN A 123 43.19 -0.90 1.56
C ASN A 123 44.23 -2.02 1.71
N GLY A 124 43.77 -3.26 1.97
CA GLY A 124 44.61 -4.44 2.18
C GLY A 124 45.39 -4.48 3.50
N VAL A 125 45.10 -3.56 4.44
CA VAL A 125 45.72 -3.51 5.77
C VAL A 125 44.69 -3.86 6.85
N PRO A 126 44.98 -4.78 7.78
CA PRO A 126 44.07 -5.09 8.88
C PRO A 126 43.66 -3.84 9.67
N ALA A 127 42.35 -3.65 9.85
CA ALA A 127 41.79 -2.51 10.55
C ALA A 127 41.03 -2.98 11.81
N PRO A 128 41.29 -2.37 12.99
CA PRO A 128 40.46 -2.58 14.17
C PRO A 128 39.02 -2.14 13.91
N TYR A 129 38.06 -2.88 14.46
CA TYR A 129 36.65 -2.55 14.40
C TYR A 129 35.96 -2.80 15.74
N ASP A 130 34.81 -2.14 15.94
CA ASP A 130 33.82 -2.45 16.97
C ASP A 130 32.51 -2.84 16.29
N HIS A 131 31.98 -4.01 16.63
CA HIS A 131 30.72 -4.52 16.08
C HIS A 131 29.68 -4.57 17.19
N THR A 132 28.79 -3.59 17.20
CA THR A 132 27.77 -3.42 18.23
C THR A 132 26.38 -3.41 17.59
N GLY A 133 25.58 -4.43 17.88
CA GLY A 133 24.26 -4.59 17.28
C GLY A 133 24.36 -4.84 15.78
N GLU A 134 23.92 -3.88 14.99
CA GLU A 134 23.90 -3.93 13.52
C GLU A 134 24.97 -3.05 12.87
N VAL A 135 25.78 -2.34 13.66
CA VAL A 135 26.77 -1.38 13.17
C VAL A 135 28.18 -1.89 13.41
N VAL A 136 29.01 -1.83 12.37
CA VAL A 136 30.44 -2.12 12.43
C VAL A 136 31.21 -0.82 12.23
N THR A 137 31.78 -0.28 13.31
CA THR A 137 32.62 0.92 13.26
C THR A 137 34.08 0.53 13.02
N VAL A 138 34.67 0.98 11.92
CA VAL A 138 36.03 0.65 11.49
C VAL A 138 36.97 1.83 11.73
N THR A 139 38.17 1.55 12.23
CA THR A 139 39.25 2.53 12.37
C THR A 139 40.38 2.21 11.37
N PRO A 140 40.51 2.94 10.24
CA PRO A 140 41.57 2.67 9.27
C PRO A 140 42.96 2.95 9.85
N ALA A 141 43.97 2.21 9.37
CA ALA A 141 45.36 2.36 9.83
C ALA A 141 45.99 3.73 9.50
N SER A 142 45.40 4.46 8.55
CA SER A 142 45.78 5.81 8.14
C SER A 142 44.53 6.60 7.79
N LEU A 143 44.59 7.93 7.99
CA LEU A 143 43.51 8.83 7.62
C LEU A 143 43.19 8.69 6.12
N ILE A 144 41.94 8.40 5.79
CA ILE A 144 41.43 8.45 4.41
C ILE A 144 41.03 9.90 4.16
N LEU A 145 41.52 10.49 3.07
CA LEU A 145 41.23 11.89 2.74
C LEU A 145 39.92 12.00 1.97
N ALA A 146 39.21 13.11 2.14
CA ALA A 146 38.04 13.43 1.34
C ALA A 146 38.37 13.37 -0.17
N GLY A 147 37.49 12.75 -0.96
CA GLY A 147 37.64 12.47 -2.39
C GLY A 147 38.62 11.34 -2.72
N ALA A 148 39.11 10.59 -1.73
CA ALA A 148 39.92 9.41 -1.99
C ALA A 148 39.04 8.15 -2.05
N GLU A 149 39.28 7.34 -3.08
CA GLU A 149 38.78 5.97 -3.12
C GLU A 149 39.53 5.09 -2.12
N PHE A 150 38.82 4.15 -1.51
CA PHE A 150 39.36 3.12 -0.63
C PHE A 150 38.58 1.82 -0.76
N THR A 151 39.20 0.72 -0.33
CA THR A 151 38.52 -0.58 -0.27
C THR A 151 38.34 -1.06 1.16
N VAL A 152 37.23 -1.74 1.41
CA VAL A 152 36.93 -2.46 2.64
C VAL A 152 36.67 -3.92 2.27
N GLU A 153 37.58 -4.80 2.67
CA GLU A 153 37.42 -6.24 2.48
C GLU A 153 37.00 -6.86 3.81
N THR A 154 35.85 -7.54 3.81
CA THR A 154 35.28 -8.18 4.99
C THR A 154 35.07 -9.66 4.69
N THR A 155 35.70 -10.54 5.47
CA THR A 155 35.43 -11.98 5.46
C THR A 155 34.62 -12.34 6.70
N TYR A 156 33.50 -13.03 6.51
CA TYR A 156 32.49 -13.23 7.54
C TYR A 156 31.71 -14.54 7.34
N ASP A 157 30.99 -14.96 8.37
CA ASP A 157 30.04 -16.05 8.33
C ASP A 157 28.71 -15.64 8.95
N GLY A 158 27.63 -16.30 8.55
CA GLY A 158 26.28 -16.01 9.04
C GLY A 158 25.36 -17.23 9.02
N THR A 159 24.12 -17.00 9.46
CA THR A 159 23.09 -18.05 9.57
C THR A 159 22.09 -17.93 8.43
N ILE A 160 21.63 -19.07 7.93
CA ILE A 160 20.50 -19.16 7.01
C ILE A 160 19.22 -19.39 7.84
N TYR A 161 18.23 -18.53 7.67
CA TYR A 161 16.99 -18.58 8.43
C TYR A 161 15.91 -19.40 7.74
N GLY A 162 14.85 -19.75 8.50
CA GLY A 162 13.63 -20.29 7.91
C GLY A 162 12.81 -19.23 7.15
N THR A 163 11.88 -19.67 6.32
CA THR A 163 11.08 -18.81 5.43
C THR A 163 10.04 -17.89 6.06
N GLY A 164 9.91 -17.92 7.39
CA GLY A 164 9.08 -17.01 8.17
C GLY A 164 9.89 -16.09 9.09
N ALA A 165 11.19 -15.94 8.83
CA ALA A 165 12.05 -15.00 9.54
C ALA A 165 12.01 -13.62 8.88
N SER A 166 12.20 -12.57 9.69
CA SER A 166 12.25 -11.17 9.26
C SER A 166 13.55 -10.89 8.50
N GLY A 167 13.61 -11.22 7.21
CA GLY A 167 14.72 -10.87 6.31
C GLY A 167 16.06 -11.62 6.50
N GLY A 168 16.98 -11.39 5.57
CA GLY A 168 18.30 -12.03 5.49
C GLY A 168 18.40 -13.12 4.41
N MET A 169 19.34 -14.06 4.59
CA MET A 169 19.40 -15.28 3.77
C MET A 169 18.49 -16.35 4.38
N CYS A 170 17.57 -16.87 3.59
CA CYS A 170 16.49 -17.75 4.02
C CYS A 170 16.47 -19.05 3.21
N GLN A 171 15.97 -20.13 3.81
CA GLN A 171 15.84 -21.43 3.17
C GLN A 171 14.50 -22.10 3.46
N SER A 172 14.02 -22.82 2.45
CA SER A 172 12.95 -23.81 2.57
C SER A 172 13.46 -25.19 2.21
N PHE A 173 13.42 -26.11 3.18
CA PHE A 173 13.64 -27.53 2.93
C PHE A 173 12.49 -28.20 2.16
N TYR A 174 11.31 -27.58 2.10
CA TYR A 174 10.17 -28.12 1.35
C TYR A 174 10.34 -27.95 -0.16
N THR A 175 10.77 -26.76 -0.59
CA THR A 175 11.03 -26.44 -2.00
C THR A 175 12.48 -26.65 -2.41
N ASN A 176 13.37 -26.94 -1.46
CA ASN A 176 14.82 -26.98 -1.64
C ASN A 176 15.36 -25.69 -2.26
N THR A 177 14.96 -24.54 -1.71
CA THR A 177 15.34 -23.21 -2.20
C THR A 177 16.05 -22.41 -1.11
N ILE A 178 17.11 -21.68 -1.48
CA ILE A 178 17.76 -20.67 -0.66
C ILE A 178 17.60 -19.33 -1.37
N PHE A 179 17.21 -18.28 -0.66
CA PHE A 179 16.98 -16.95 -1.23
C PHE A 179 17.32 -15.85 -0.25
N THR A 180 17.49 -14.62 -0.70
CA THR A 180 17.65 -13.45 0.17
C THR A 180 16.40 -12.57 0.17
N PHE A 181 16.25 -11.79 1.24
CA PHE A 181 15.24 -10.75 1.36
C PHE A 181 15.81 -9.61 2.20
N GLY A 182 15.94 -8.43 1.59
CA GLY A 182 16.67 -7.29 2.16
C GLY A 182 15.80 -6.13 2.64
N GLU A 183 14.58 -6.00 2.15
CA GLU A 183 13.73 -4.85 2.48
C GLU A 183 13.12 -4.96 3.89
N PRO A 184 13.08 -3.88 4.68
CA PRO A 184 13.65 -2.56 4.42
C PRO A 184 15.13 -2.44 4.80
N TYR A 185 15.60 -3.22 5.79
CA TYR A 185 16.93 -3.07 6.39
C TYR A 185 17.56 -4.40 6.78
N ASP A 186 17.27 -5.46 6.04
CA ASP A 186 17.74 -6.81 6.34
C ASP A 186 18.79 -7.33 5.35
N THR A 187 19.24 -6.53 4.37
CA THR A 187 20.44 -6.86 3.58
C THR A 187 21.66 -6.98 4.48
N ARG A 188 21.74 -6.15 5.53
CA ARG A 188 22.76 -6.26 6.59
C ARG A 188 22.82 -7.63 7.29
N ARG A 189 21.82 -8.51 7.15
CA ARG A 189 21.86 -9.86 7.74
C ARG A 189 22.58 -10.90 6.90
N TRP A 190 22.97 -10.55 5.68
CA TRP A 190 23.74 -11.45 4.81
C TRP A 190 24.88 -10.77 4.06
N LEU A 191 24.93 -9.43 4.05
CA LEU A 191 25.92 -8.65 3.33
C LEU A 191 26.37 -7.42 4.14
N PRO A 192 27.68 -7.28 4.43
CA PRO A 192 28.26 -6.04 4.94
C PRO A 192 28.09 -4.91 3.91
N CYS A 193 27.24 -3.93 4.22
CA CYS A 193 26.94 -2.83 3.31
C CYS A 193 26.45 -1.59 4.06
N TYR A 194 26.43 -0.43 3.41
CA TYR A 194 25.74 0.74 3.96
C TYR A 194 24.25 0.63 3.64
N ASP A 195 23.56 -0.16 4.48
CA ASP A 195 22.18 -0.62 4.26
C ASP A 195 21.08 0.45 4.49
N LEU A 196 21.08 1.50 3.66
CA LEU A 196 20.04 2.53 3.55
C LEU A 196 19.64 2.69 2.08
N PRO A 197 18.37 3.01 1.77
CA PRO A 197 17.85 2.91 0.40
C PRO A 197 18.47 3.92 -0.58
N PHE A 198 19.07 5.00 -0.09
CA PHE A 198 19.75 6.01 -0.93
C PHE A 198 21.20 5.66 -1.29
N ASP A 199 21.88 4.77 -0.56
CA ASP A 199 23.23 4.32 -0.96
C ASP A 199 23.07 3.23 -2.03
N LYS A 200 23.33 3.62 -3.28
CA LYS A 200 23.22 2.75 -4.45
C LYS A 200 24.60 2.27 -4.87
N VAL A 201 24.66 1.02 -5.34
CA VAL A 201 25.90 0.34 -5.72
C VAL A 201 25.74 -0.41 -7.04
N THR A 202 26.85 -0.55 -7.76
CA THR A 202 27.01 -1.67 -8.72
C THR A 202 27.46 -2.93 -7.97
N SER A 203 27.31 -4.11 -8.55
CA SER A 203 27.72 -5.35 -7.86
C SER A 203 28.19 -6.47 -8.78
N GLU A 204 29.15 -7.25 -8.29
CA GLU A 204 29.53 -8.54 -8.83
C GLU A 204 29.15 -9.62 -7.79
N MET A 205 28.39 -10.65 -8.18
CA MET A 205 28.03 -11.75 -7.29
C MET A 205 28.62 -13.08 -7.76
N HIS A 206 29.43 -13.68 -6.89
CA HIS A 206 30.11 -14.96 -7.06
C HIS A 206 29.56 -15.98 -6.06
N ILE A 207 28.56 -16.75 -6.49
CA ILE A 207 27.82 -17.63 -5.60
C ILE A 207 28.18 -19.09 -5.88
N THR A 208 28.73 -19.77 -4.88
CA THR A 208 29.17 -21.17 -4.98
C THR A 208 28.19 -22.10 -4.27
N MET A 209 27.63 -23.06 -5.01
CA MET A 209 26.62 -24.01 -4.52
C MET A 209 26.81 -25.40 -5.13
N PRO A 210 26.23 -26.47 -4.54
CA PRO A 210 26.18 -27.79 -5.15
C PRO A 210 25.58 -27.78 -6.57
N THR A 211 26.08 -28.66 -7.45
CA THR A 211 25.76 -28.62 -8.91
C THR A 211 24.27 -28.75 -9.28
N GLU A 212 23.43 -29.26 -8.39
CA GLU A 212 21.99 -29.37 -8.56
C GLU A 212 21.26 -28.02 -8.52
N TYR A 213 21.87 -27.00 -7.92
CA TYR A 213 21.30 -25.66 -7.85
C TYR A 213 21.60 -24.87 -9.12
N LYS A 214 20.58 -24.12 -9.56
CA LYS A 214 20.76 -22.94 -10.39
C LYS A 214 20.49 -21.71 -9.55
N ILE A 215 21.24 -20.65 -9.80
CA ILE A 215 21.22 -19.43 -9.00
C ILE A 215 20.88 -18.26 -9.92
N LEU A 216 19.77 -17.58 -9.65
CA LEU A 216 19.45 -16.28 -10.21
C LEU A 216 19.98 -15.18 -9.27
N SER A 217 20.50 -14.10 -9.85
CA SER A 217 20.88 -12.87 -9.15
C SER A 217 20.67 -11.65 -10.08
N ASN A 218 20.97 -10.46 -9.59
CA ASN A 218 20.83 -9.20 -10.33
C ASN A 218 21.82 -9.14 -11.52
N GLY A 219 21.46 -8.39 -12.57
CA GLY A 219 22.33 -8.15 -13.71
C GLY A 219 22.52 -9.37 -14.62
N LEU A 220 23.60 -9.44 -15.39
CA LEU A 220 23.80 -10.51 -16.38
C LEU A 220 24.65 -11.66 -15.86
N LEU A 221 24.31 -12.90 -16.25
CA LEU A 221 25.12 -14.08 -15.95
C LEU A 221 26.31 -14.14 -16.90
N ASP A 222 27.52 -13.89 -16.40
CA ASP A 222 28.73 -13.93 -17.20
C ASP A 222 29.24 -15.34 -17.44
N SER A 223 29.26 -16.15 -16.37
CA SER A 223 29.81 -17.50 -16.44
C SER A 223 29.35 -18.41 -15.30
N ILE A 224 29.39 -19.71 -15.58
CA ILE A 224 29.26 -20.77 -14.60
C ILE A 224 30.57 -21.57 -14.61
N ILE A 225 31.22 -21.66 -13.46
CA ILE A 225 32.48 -22.39 -13.28
C ILE A 225 32.19 -23.73 -12.61
N ASP A 226 32.62 -24.83 -13.22
CA ASP A 226 32.69 -26.15 -12.56
C ASP A 226 33.98 -26.24 -11.75
N ASN A 227 33.84 -26.31 -10.42
CA ASN A 227 34.96 -26.33 -9.49
C ASN A 227 35.63 -27.72 -9.37
N GLY A 228 35.03 -28.76 -9.97
CA GLY A 228 35.58 -30.12 -9.99
C GLY A 228 35.44 -30.88 -8.66
N ASP A 229 34.73 -30.31 -7.68
CA ASP A 229 34.49 -30.87 -6.35
C ASP A 229 33.00 -31.12 -6.05
N GLY A 230 32.14 -31.01 -7.05
CA GLY A 230 30.68 -31.15 -6.90
C GLY A 230 29.96 -29.83 -6.65
N THR A 231 30.64 -28.70 -6.78
CA THR A 231 30.05 -27.36 -6.73
C THR A 231 30.22 -26.60 -8.05
N HIS A 232 29.32 -25.65 -8.30
CA HIS A 232 29.43 -24.64 -9.34
C HIS A 232 29.49 -23.24 -8.72
N THR A 233 30.26 -22.35 -9.33
CA THR A 233 30.23 -20.90 -9.03
C THR A 233 29.56 -20.15 -10.17
N TYR A 234 28.47 -19.43 -9.87
CA TYR A 234 27.79 -18.54 -10.80
C TYR A 234 28.34 -17.12 -10.59
N ASN A 235 28.77 -16.49 -11.68
CA ASN A 235 29.29 -15.13 -11.69
C ASN A 235 28.30 -14.22 -12.40
N TRP A 236 27.71 -13.30 -11.65
CA TRP A 236 26.75 -12.31 -12.11
C TRP A 236 27.34 -10.90 -12.00
N THR A 237 27.08 -10.05 -12.99
CA THR A 237 27.50 -8.64 -12.99
C THR A 237 26.31 -7.72 -13.17
N ASN A 238 26.14 -6.78 -12.25
CA ASN A 238 25.15 -5.71 -12.28
C ASN A 238 25.87 -4.35 -12.36
N ASP A 239 25.90 -3.79 -13.56
CA ASP A 239 26.52 -2.49 -13.86
C ASP A 239 25.59 -1.29 -13.61
N GLU A 240 24.33 -1.55 -13.24
CA GLU A 240 23.33 -0.54 -12.95
C GLU A 240 23.34 -0.19 -11.46
N GLN A 241 23.08 1.08 -11.12
CA GLN A 241 23.02 1.51 -9.71
C GLN A 241 21.80 0.90 -9.03
N THR A 242 22.02 0.21 -7.92
CA THR A 242 21.00 -0.55 -7.20
C THR A 242 21.07 -0.30 -5.71
N SER A 243 19.94 0.02 -5.07
CA SER A 243 19.85 0.11 -3.61
C SER A 243 20.11 -1.26 -2.97
N THR A 244 20.78 -1.29 -1.82
CA THR A 244 21.21 -2.56 -1.19
C THR A 244 20.05 -3.51 -0.86
N TYR A 245 18.84 -3.00 -0.60
CA TYR A 245 17.67 -3.83 -0.31
C TYR A 245 17.15 -4.62 -1.54
N LEU A 246 17.55 -4.23 -2.75
CA LEU A 246 17.18 -4.87 -4.02
C LEU A 246 18.19 -5.92 -4.50
N LEU A 247 19.35 -6.03 -3.84
CA LEU A 247 20.32 -7.07 -4.13
C LEU A 247 19.77 -8.44 -3.73
N SER A 248 19.93 -9.43 -4.60
CA SER A 248 19.31 -10.72 -4.43
C SER A 248 20.14 -11.91 -4.88
N MET A 249 19.87 -13.04 -4.23
CA MET A 249 20.09 -14.35 -4.81
C MET A 249 18.87 -15.24 -4.60
N ALA A 250 18.56 -16.06 -5.60
CA ALA A 250 17.56 -17.12 -5.51
C ALA A 250 18.14 -18.40 -6.10
N ALA A 251 18.37 -19.39 -5.25
CA ALA A 251 18.94 -20.68 -5.60
C ALA A 251 17.90 -21.80 -5.44
N GLY A 252 17.76 -22.64 -6.46
CA GLY A 252 16.87 -23.81 -6.44
C GLY A 252 17.15 -24.74 -7.61
N GLU A 253 16.47 -25.89 -7.62
CA GLU A 253 16.53 -26.87 -8.72
C GLU A 253 15.71 -26.41 -9.93
N TYR A 254 16.03 -25.25 -10.50
CA TYR A 254 15.17 -24.58 -11.49
C TYR A 254 15.20 -25.20 -12.89
N ASN A 255 14.04 -25.24 -13.52
CA ASN A 255 13.92 -25.20 -14.97
C ASN A 255 13.86 -23.73 -15.40
N VAL A 256 14.68 -23.33 -16.37
CA VAL A 256 14.70 -21.95 -16.88
C VAL A 256 13.99 -21.92 -18.21
N VAL A 257 12.94 -21.10 -18.30
CA VAL A 257 12.15 -20.87 -19.51
C VAL A 257 12.42 -19.46 -19.98
N ASN A 258 12.94 -19.30 -21.19
CA ASN A 258 13.07 -17.99 -21.81
C ASN A 258 11.75 -17.69 -22.53
N ASP A 259 11.05 -16.64 -22.09
CA ASP A 259 9.76 -16.26 -22.67
C ASP A 259 9.92 -15.44 -23.96
N GLY A 260 11.05 -14.73 -24.07
CA GLY A 260 11.41 -13.97 -25.27
C GLY A 260 11.83 -12.54 -24.92
N PRO A 261 12.16 -11.74 -25.95
CA PRO A 261 12.31 -10.31 -25.79
C PRO A 261 10.94 -9.63 -25.64
N ALA A 262 10.85 -8.62 -24.78
CA ALA A 262 9.68 -7.77 -24.57
C ALA A 262 10.05 -6.28 -24.68
N GLY A 263 9.07 -5.41 -24.93
CA GLY A 263 9.26 -3.97 -25.01
C GLY A 263 10.07 -3.52 -26.24
N VAL A 264 10.30 -2.21 -26.33
CA VAL A 264 10.95 -1.56 -27.47
C VAL A 264 12.42 -1.95 -27.64
N ASN A 265 13.08 -2.40 -26.57
CA ASN A 265 14.50 -2.73 -26.53
C ASN A 265 14.80 -4.23 -26.62
N ASP A 266 13.79 -5.06 -26.92
CA ASP A 266 13.91 -6.52 -26.94
C ASP A 266 14.45 -7.09 -25.61
N THR A 267 13.99 -6.54 -24.48
CA THR A 267 14.42 -6.91 -23.12
C THR A 267 14.21 -8.40 -22.87
N PRO A 268 15.25 -9.19 -22.55
CA PRO A 268 15.11 -10.60 -22.24
C PRO A 268 14.24 -10.84 -21.01
N VAL A 269 13.24 -11.71 -21.14
CA VAL A 269 12.39 -12.19 -20.04
C VAL A 269 12.59 -13.70 -19.83
N ALA A 270 12.83 -14.11 -18.57
CA ALA A 270 12.94 -15.53 -18.24
C ALA A 270 12.31 -15.91 -16.89
N TYR A 271 11.82 -17.15 -16.82
CA TYR A 271 11.18 -17.73 -15.64
C TYR A 271 12.02 -18.88 -15.07
N TRP A 272 12.36 -18.77 -13.79
CA TRP A 272 13.13 -19.75 -13.03
C TRP A 272 12.16 -20.56 -12.16
N ILE A 273 11.69 -21.68 -12.74
CA ILE A 273 10.52 -22.42 -12.29
C ILE A 273 10.92 -23.67 -11.52
N LEU A 274 10.26 -23.91 -10.38
CA LEU A 274 10.38 -25.17 -9.65
C LEU A 274 9.77 -26.31 -10.50
N PRO A 275 10.49 -27.43 -10.75
CA PRO A 275 10.10 -28.43 -11.75
C PRO A 275 8.70 -29.02 -11.55
N GLN A 276 8.25 -29.14 -10.30
CA GLN A 276 6.92 -29.66 -9.96
C GLN A 276 5.76 -28.74 -10.38
N TYR A 277 6.03 -27.48 -10.74
CA TYR A 277 5.04 -26.47 -11.13
C TYR A 277 5.20 -25.98 -12.57
N GLN A 278 5.99 -26.66 -13.40
CA GLN A 278 6.36 -26.22 -14.75
C GLN A 278 5.22 -25.59 -15.55
N ALA A 279 4.17 -26.38 -15.83
CA ALA A 279 3.09 -25.95 -16.69
C ALA A 279 2.21 -24.86 -16.07
N GLN A 280 2.10 -24.84 -14.73
CA GLN A 280 1.33 -23.83 -14.01
C GLN A 280 2.05 -22.48 -14.01
N ALA A 281 3.35 -22.48 -13.73
CA ALA A 281 4.14 -21.25 -13.63
C ALA A 281 4.35 -20.60 -15.00
N GLU A 282 4.60 -21.38 -16.06
CA GLU A 282 4.63 -20.83 -17.44
C GLU A 282 3.32 -20.11 -17.79
N TYR A 283 2.18 -20.65 -17.36
CA TYR A 283 0.88 -20.02 -17.62
C TYR A 283 0.63 -18.80 -16.72
N ASP A 284 0.97 -18.91 -15.44
CA ASP A 284 0.75 -17.85 -14.44
C ASP A 284 1.65 -16.63 -14.67
N PHE A 285 2.88 -16.82 -15.19
CA PHE A 285 3.80 -15.72 -15.54
C PHE A 285 3.68 -15.23 -16.99
N GLY A 286 3.13 -16.02 -17.91
CA GLY A 286 3.18 -15.76 -19.34
C GLY A 286 2.31 -14.60 -19.87
N GLN A 287 2.20 -13.49 -19.14
CA GLN A 287 1.81 -12.16 -19.64
C GLN A 287 2.81 -11.07 -19.26
N THR A 288 3.95 -11.43 -18.67
CA THR A 288 4.96 -10.45 -18.29
C THR A 288 5.43 -9.62 -19.49
N ASP A 289 5.54 -10.22 -20.68
CA ASP A 289 5.83 -9.52 -21.92
C ASP A 289 4.73 -8.51 -22.32
N ASP A 290 3.45 -8.93 -22.31
CA ASP A 290 2.30 -8.06 -22.57
C ASP A 290 2.24 -6.88 -21.57
N MET A 291 2.64 -7.11 -20.31
CA MET A 291 2.67 -6.07 -19.27
C MET A 291 3.80 -5.06 -19.51
N ILE A 292 4.99 -5.51 -19.92
CA ILE A 292 6.09 -4.61 -20.32
C ILE A 292 5.62 -3.72 -21.48
N ASP A 293 5.07 -4.33 -22.53
CA ASP A 293 4.55 -3.61 -23.71
C ASP A 293 3.45 -2.59 -23.35
N TYR A 294 2.67 -2.86 -22.29
CA TYR A 294 1.63 -1.97 -21.81
C TYR A 294 2.17 -0.80 -20.96
N PHE A 295 3.18 -1.05 -20.10
CA PHE A 295 3.71 -0.04 -19.19
C PHE A 295 4.71 0.92 -19.87
N GLU A 296 5.48 0.47 -20.86
CA GLU A 296 6.48 1.33 -21.52
C GLU A 296 5.91 2.65 -22.07
N PRO A 297 4.77 2.67 -22.78
CA PRO A 297 4.19 3.93 -23.26
C PRO A 297 3.71 4.88 -22.15
N LEU A 298 3.52 4.37 -20.92
CA LEU A 298 3.04 5.14 -19.78
C LEU A 298 4.19 5.74 -18.97
N PHE A 299 5.29 5.00 -18.81
CA PHE A 299 6.36 5.33 -17.86
C PHE A 299 7.72 5.59 -18.51
N GLY A 300 7.91 5.18 -19.77
CA GLY A 300 9.20 5.16 -20.45
C GLY A 300 9.69 3.72 -20.70
N GLU A 301 10.73 3.58 -21.50
CA GLU A 301 11.33 2.28 -21.86
C GLU A 301 11.63 1.42 -20.62
N TYR A 302 11.55 0.08 -20.74
CA TYR A 302 11.94 -0.79 -19.63
C TYR A 302 13.40 -0.50 -19.23
N PRO A 303 13.68 -0.24 -17.94
CA PRO A 303 14.92 0.46 -17.56
C PRO A 303 16.18 -0.42 -17.47
N PHE A 304 16.03 -1.75 -17.52
CA PHE A 304 17.13 -2.65 -17.18
C PHE A 304 17.47 -3.68 -18.27
N VAL A 305 18.65 -4.30 -18.12
CA VAL A 305 19.21 -5.26 -19.08
C VAL A 305 18.43 -6.56 -19.25
N LYS A 306 17.58 -6.95 -18.28
CA LYS A 306 16.69 -8.12 -18.32
C LYS A 306 15.61 -8.03 -17.24
N TYR A 307 14.59 -8.87 -17.36
CA TYR A 307 13.63 -9.14 -16.29
C TYR A 307 13.44 -10.64 -16.08
N ASP A 308 13.99 -11.16 -14.98
CA ASP A 308 13.82 -12.57 -14.62
C ASP A 308 12.93 -12.72 -13.37
N GLN A 309 12.08 -13.75 -13.38
CA GLN A 309 11.22 -14.10 -12.25
C GLN A 309 11.58 -15.48 -11.71
N SER A 310 11.83 -15.60 -10.40
CA SER A 310 12.12 -16.88 -9.76
C SER A 310 11.04 -17.33 -8.78
N MET A 311 10.85 -18.64 -8.66
CA MET A 311 10.00 -19.22 -7.62
C MET A 311 10.82 -19.57 -6.38
N ALA A 312 10.48 -18.99 -5.24
CA ALA A 312 11.07 -19.33 -3.95
C ALA A 312 9.99 -19.50 -2.89
N ALA A 313 10.39 -19.83 -1.66
CA ALA A 313 9.48 -19.87 -0.53
C ALA A 313 9.51 -18.57 0.29
N ILE A 314 9.75 -17.43 -0.38
CA ILE A 314 9.69 -16.10 0.23
C ILE A 314 8.31 -15.88 0.90
N PHE A 315 8.32 -15.42 2.15
CA PHE A 315 7.14 -15.29 3.01
C PHE A 315 6.28 -16.56 3.08
N ASN A 316 6.92 -17.71 3.35
CA ASN A 316 6.29 -19.04 3.29
C ASN A 316 5.58 -19.35 1.95
N GLY A 317 6.04 -18.70 0.88
CA GLY A 317 5.55 -18.84 -0.48
C GLY A 317 4.37 -17.93 -0.86
N TRP A 318 3.97 -16.96 -0.04
CA TRP A 318 2.78 -16.12 -0.28
C TRP A 318 3.04 -14.65 -0.62
N GLY A 319 4.29 -14.18 -0.56
CA GLY A 319 4.63 -12.82 -1.01
C GLY A 319 5.56 -12.84 -2.21
N ALA A 320 5.98 -11.67 -2.64
CA ALA A 320 7.02 -11.47 -3.64
C ALA A 320 7.94 -10.32 -3.21
N MET A 321 9.06 -10.18 -3.90
CA MET A 321 10.02 -9.10 -3.70
C MET A 321 10.60 -8.68 -5.04
N GLU A 322 10.55 -7.39 -5.28
CA GLU A 322 10.87 -6.69 -6.52
C GLU A 322 12.36 -6.58 -6.86
N HIS A 323 13.21 -7.48 -6.36
CA HIS A 323 14.66 -7.42 -6.57
C HIS A 323 15.04 -7.08 -8.02
N GLN A 324 15.77 -5.97 -8.22
CA GLN A 324 16.07 -5.39 -9.53
C GLN A 324 16.58 -6.43 -10.54
N THR A 325 15.94 -6.53 -11.69
CA THR A 325 16.19 -7.53 -12.77
C THR A 325 15.94 -9.01 -12.42
N ALA A 326 15.59 -9.34 -11.17
CA ALA A 326 15.61 -10.69 -10.63
C ALA A 326 14.49 -10.94 -9.58
N THR A 327 13.27 -10.51 -9.88
CA THR A 327 12.11 -10.58 -8.99
C THR A 327 11.89 -11.99 -8.43
N THR A 328 11.69 -12.07 -7.11
CA THR A 328 11.50 -13.34 -6.40
C THR A 328 10.05 -13.50 -5.98
N PHE A 329 9.37 -14.50 -6.53
CA PHE A 329 7.97 -14.82 -6.23
C PHE A 329 7.85 -16.01 -5.28
N GLY A 330 6.94 -15.90 -4.32
CA GLY A 330 6.46 -17.01 -3.54
C GLY A 330 5.83 -18.07 -4.43
N TYR A 331 6.22 -19.34 -4.25
CA TYR A 331 5.76 -20.43 -5.11
C TYR A 331 4.23 -20.63 -5.10
N ASN A 332 3.48 -20.12 -4.11
CA ASN A 332 2.02 -20.17 -4.13
C ASN A 332 1.39 -19.21 -5.15
N LEU A 333 2.11 -18.15 -5.53
CA LEU A 333 1.63 -17.12 -6.46
C LEU A 333 1.69 -17.55 -7.93
N ALA A 334 2.53 -18.55 -8.26
CA ALA A 334 2.73 -19.04 -9.62
C ALA A 334 2.57 -20.57 -9.76
N ARG A 335 1.72 -21.19 -8.93
CA ARG A 335 1.41 -22.63 -9.01
C ARG A 335 -0.06 -22.94 -9.25
N SER A 336 -0.86 -21.93 -9.55
CA SER A 336 -2.31 -22.07 -9.72
C SER A 336 -2.65 -22.64 -11.10
N GLY A 337 -1.93 -22.21 -12.15
CA GLY A 337 -2.28 -22.45 -13.54
C GLY A 337 -3.60 -21.78 -13.94
N THR A 338 -3.96 -20.68 -13.27
CA THR A 338 -5.20 -19.93 -13.49
C THR A 338 -5.00 -18.43 -13.54
N ARG A 339 -3.75 -17.93 -13.43
CA ARG A 339 -3.43 -16.49 -13.34
C ARG A 339 -4.14 -15.80 -12.17
N ALA A 340 -4.33 -16.52 -11.07
CA ALA A 340 -5.07 -16.01 -9.91
C ALA A 340 -4.38 -14.80 -9.24
N TYR A 341 -3.08 -14.62 -9.47
CA TYR A 341 -2.25 -13.58 -8.89
C TYR A 341 -1.54 -12.73 -9.96
N GLU A 342 -2.13 -12.62 -11.15
CA GLU A 342 -1.60 -11.82 -12.26
C GLU A 342 -1.42 -10.34 -11.88
N ASN A 343 -2.29 -9.80 -11.02
CA ASN A 343 -2.14 -8.45 -10.47
C ASN A 343 -0.82 -8.31 -9.69
N ILE A 344 -0.38 -9.34 -8.98
CA ILE A 344 0.91 -9.31 -8.27
C ILE A 344 2.06 -9.35 -9.27
N VAL A 345 1.95 -10.08 -10.38
CA VAL A 345 2.97 -10.03 -11.45
C VAL A 345 3.12 -8.61 -11.99
N ALA A 346 2.00 -7.92 -12.24
CA ALA A 346 2.00 -6.52 -12.64
C ALA A 346 2.58 -5.58 -11.57
N HIS A 347 2.27 -5.82 -10.29
CA HIS A 347 2.81 -5.07 -9.14
C HIS A 347 4.34 -5.17 -9.09
N GLU A 348 4.89 -6.38 -9.08
CA GLU A 348 6.34 -6.56 -8.97
C GLU A 348 7.09 -6.09 -10.22
N LEU A 349 6.47 -6.20 -11.41
CA LEU A 349 7.06 -5.65 -12.63
C LEU A 349 7.07 -4.11 -12.59
N ALA A 350 6.01 -3.48 -12.08
CA ALA A 350 5.93 -2.02 -11.98
C ALA A 350 7.05 -1.44 -11.11
N HIS A 351 7.52 -2.19 -10.10
CA HIS A 351 8.63 -1.76 -9.26
C HIS A 351 9.94 -1.54 -10.03
N GLN A 352 10.10 -2.15 -11.21
CA GLN A 352 11.28 -1.91 -12.05
C GLN A 352 11.41 -0.42 -12.45
N TRP A 353 10.28 0.29 -12.64
CA TRP A 353 10.29 1.75 -12.78
C TRP A 353 10.20 2.45 -11.41
N TRP A 354 9.35 1.94 -10.51
CA TRP A 354 8.96 2.61 -9.28
C TRP A 354 9.42 1.85 -8.02
N GLY A 355 10.59 2.20 -7.52
CA GLY A 355 11.27 1.52 -6.42
C GLY A 355 12.69 1.13 -6.80
N ASP A 356 12.90 0.69 -8.05
CA ASP A 356 14.21 0.28 -8.54
C ASP A 356 14.90 1.41 -9.32
N LEU A 357 14.35 1.77 -10.49
CA LEU A 357 14.89 2.86 -11.31
C LEU A 357 14.85 4.17 -10.53
N VAL A 358 13.68 4.52 -9.97
CA VAL A 358 13.52 5.63 -9.04
C VAL A 358 13.17 5.06 -7.66
N GLY A 359 14.18 4.99 -6.78
CA GLY A 359 14.01 4.45 -5.43
C GLY A 359 13.57 5.50 -4.42
N PRO A 360 13.14 5.10 -3.21
CA PRO A 360 12.75 6.04 -2.18
C PRO A 360 14.00 6.64 -1.53
N ARG A 361 14.02 7.97 -1.31
CA ARG A 361 15.12 8.63 -0.56
C ARG A 361 15.24 8.05 0.85
N THR A 362 14.11 7.85 1.52
CA THR A 362 14.05 7.13 2.79
C THR A 362 12.79 6.29 2.81
N PHE A 363 12.69 5.32 3.73
CA PHE A 363 11.44 4.58 3.91
C PHE A 363 10.27 5.41 4.49
N ALA A 364 10.46 6.71 4.77
CA ALA A 364 9.32 7.61 4.96
C ALA A 364 8.55 7.84 3.63
N ASP A 365 9.25 7.72 2.50
CA ASP A 365 8.72 7.86 1.15
C ASP A 365 8.24 6.53 0.53
N ILE A 366 8.16 5.44 1.30
CA ILE A 366 7.87 4.08 0.80
C ILE A 366 6.57 3.97 -0.01
N TRP A 367 5.62 4.88 0.19
CA TRP A 367 4.39 4.95 -0.60
C TRP A 367 4.65 5.25 -2.09
N LEU A 368 5.77 5.87 -2.44
CA LEU A 368 6.18 6.07 -3.83
C LEU A 368 6.53 4.75 -4.51
N ASN A 369 7.01 3.75 -3.79
CA ASN A 369 7.21 2.42 -4.35
C ASN A 369 5.87 1.68 -4.40
N GLU A 370 5.28 1.48 -3.22
CA GLU A 370 4.18 0.53 -3.04
C GLU A 370 2.85 1.07 -3.56
N GLY A 371 2.64 2.39 -3.49
CA GLY A 371 1.47 3.05 -4.05
C GLY A 371 1.49 3.04 -5.58
N PHE A 372 2.66 3.24 -6.21
CA PHE A 372 2.82 3.14 -7.65
C PHE A 372 2.58 1.73 -8.16
N ALA A 373 3.26 0.74 -7.59
CA ALA A 373 3.08 -0.66 -7.97
C ALA A 373 1.63 -1.11 -7.77
N THR A 374 0.99 -0.69 -6.66
CA THR A 374 -0.45 -0.92 -6.43
C THR A 374 -1.32 -0.27 -7.51
N TYR A 375 -1.02 0.97 -7.92
CA TYR A 375 -1.79 1.65 -8.97
C TYR A 375 -1.62 0.97 -10.33
N CYS A 376 -0.44 0.40 -10.61
CA CYS A 376 -0.19 -0.40 -11.80
C CYS A 376 -1.04 -1.67 -11.86
N GLU A 377 -1.47 -2.25 -10.73
CA GLU A 377 -2.50 -3.30 -10.73
C GLU A 377 -3.81 -2.80 -11.39
N ALA A 378 -4.22 -1.56 -11.08
CA ALA A 378 -5.42 -0.94 -11.64
C ALA A 378 -5.24 -0.51 -13.09
N LEU A 379 -4.05 -0.06 -13.49
CA LEU A 379 -3.72 0.23 -14.90
C LEU A 379 -3.69 -1.06 -15.72
N TRP A 380 -3.11 -2.14 -15.21
CA TRP A 380 -3.16 -3.44 -15.88
C TRP A 380 -4.61 -3.92 -16.05
N ALA A 381 -5.46 -3.77 -15.03
CA ALA A 381 -6.89 -4.02 -15.17
C ALA A 381 -7.55 -3.11 -16.23
N GLU A 382 -7.14 -1.83 -16.32
CA GLU A 382 -7.60 -0.88 -17.34
C GLU A 382 -7.30 -1.36 -18.77
N SER A 383 -6.21 -2.09 -18.98
CA SER A 383 -5.85 -2.68 -20.28
C SER A 383 -6.93 -3.63 -20.82
N TYR A 384 -7.67 -4.29 -19.92
CA TYR A 384 -8.82 -5.12 -20.27
C TYR A 384 -10.08 -4.29 -20.46
N SER A 385 -10.42 -3.44 -19.48
CA SER A 385 -11.51 -2.49 -19.59
C SER A 385 -11.50 -1.41 -18.51
N LEU A 386 -12.15 -0.28 -18.77
CA LEU A 386 -12.42 0.74 -17.75
C LEU A 386 -13.26 0.21 -16.58
N GLU A 387 -14.10 -0.82 -16.80
CA GLU A 387 -14.89 -1.41 -15.74
C GLU A 387 -14.04 -2.24 -14.78
N ASP A 388 -13.04 -2.95 -15.31
CA ASP A 388 -12.09 -3.71 -14.50
C ASP A 388 -11.23 -2.76 -13.65
N ARG A 389 -10.75 -1.65 -14.21
CA ARG A 389 -10.11 -0.58 -13.43
C ARG A 389 -11.01 -0.10 -12.29
N ARG A 390 -12.28 0.24 -12.57
CA ARG A 390 -13.23 0.70 -11.55
C ARG A 390 -13.42 -0.32 -10.45
N ASN A 391 -13.56 -1.61 -10.81
CA ASN A 391 -13.70 -2.69 -9.84
C ASN A 391 -12.46 -2.83 -8.96
N THR A 392 -11.25 -2.71 -9.53
CA THR A 392 -9.99 -2.72 -8.78
C THR A 392 -9.89 -1.54 -7.81
N MET A 393 -10.17 -0.31 -8.27
CA MET A 393 -10.14 0.88 -7.40
C MET A 393 -11.20 0.80 -6.28
N ALA A 394 -12.42 0.34 -6.59
CA ALA A 394 -13.47 0.12 -5.59
C ALA A 394 -13.08 -0.93 -4.54
N SER A 395 -12.37 -1.99 -4.96
CA SER A 395 -11.78 -2.97 -4.04
C SER A 395 -10.75 -2.32 -3.10
N PHE A 396 -9.83 -1.52 -3.66
CA PHE A 396 -8.82 -0.79 -2.86
C PHE A 396 -9.46 0.16 -1.86
N ARG A 397 -10.53 0.86 -2.26
CA ARG A 397 -11.31 1.75 -1.38
C ARG A 397 -11.90 0.98 -0.21
N SER A 398 -12.49 -0.18 -0.49
CA SER A 398 -13.10 -1.04 0.53
C SER A 398 -12.05 -1.53 1.54
N SER A 399 -10.89 -2.00 1.06
CA SER A 399 -9.77 -2.42 1.93
C SER A 399 -9.26 -1.27 2.78
N PHE A 400 -9.05 -0.09 2.18
CA PHE A 400 -8.58 1.08 2.91
C PHE A 400 -9.56 1.51 4.00
N PHE A 401 -10.85 1.61 3.72
CA PHE A 401 -11.84 2.01 4.74
C PHE A 401 -11.92 1.03 5.90
N ASN A 402 -11.80 -0.27 5.64
CA ASN A 402 -11.75 -1.27 6.70
C ASN A 402 -10.50 -1.09 7.58
N HIS A 403 -9.34 -0.86 6.97
CA HIS A 403 -8.09 -0.65 7.69
C HIS A 403 -8.09 0.66 8.51
N ASP A 404 -8.49 1.77 7.89
CA ASP A 404 -8.49 3.12 8.46
C ASP A 404 -9.36 3.23 9.72
N ASN A 405 -10.44 2.43 9.82
CA ASN A 405 -11.28 2.36 11.03
C ASN A 405 -10.52 1.95 12.30
N SER A 406 -9.39 1.24 12.14
CA SER A 406 -8.59 0.72 13.26
C SER A 406 -7.17 1.31 13.32
N ASN A 407 -6.66 1.80 12.19
CA ASN A 407 -5.29 2.26 12.04
C ASN A 407 -5.18 3.44 11.06
N ARG A 408 -5.74 4.59 11.46
CA ARG A 408 -5.68 5.81 10.68
C ARG A 408 -4.31 6.49 10.82
N HIS A 409 -3.64 6.74 9.70
CA HIS A 409 -2.43 7.55 9.62
C HIS A 409 -2.25 8.11 8.18
N PRO A 410 -1.34 9.09 7.97
CA PRO A 410 -0.95 9.53 6.62
C PRO A 410 -0.27 8.42 5.81
N VAL A 411 -0.20 8.58 4.49
CA VAL A 411 0.52 7.62 3.63
C VAL A 411 2.04 7.85 3.70
N TYR A 412 2.46 9.10 3.87
CA TYR A 412 3.86 9.49 4.11
C TYR A 412 4.26 9.21 5.56
N ASP A 413 5.51 8.81 5.73
CA ASP A 413 6.13 8.51 7.03
C ASP A 413 5.22 7.65 7.95
N PRO A 414 4.78 6.46 7.48
CA PRO A 414 3.86 5.63 8.25
C PRO A 414 4.47 5.24 9.62
N PRO A 415 3.67 5.05 10.69
CA PRO A 415 4.22 4.67 11.99
C PRO A 415 4.99 3.33 11.97
N ASP A 416 5.80 3.07 12.99
CA ASP A 416 6.48 1.78 13.18
C ASP A 416 5.51 0.60 13.08
N GLY A 417 5.93 -0.46 12.37
CA GLY A 417 5.08 -1.62 12.10
C GLY A 417 4.03 -1.42 11.01
N HIS A 418 3.92 -0.21 10.44
CA HIS A 418 2.93 0.13 9.41
C HIS A 418 3.55 0.56 8.08
N MET A 419 4.86 0.30 7.88
CA MET A 419 5.54 0.58 6.62
C MET A 419 4.92 -0.18 5.44
N PHE A 420 4.52 -1.43 5.66
CA PHE A 420 3.90 -2.27 4.63
C PHE A 420 2.44 -2.57 4.95
N CYS A 421 1.60 -1.54 5.08
CA CYS A 421 0.19 -1.70 5.45
C CYS A 421 -0.77 -1.26 4.34
N THR A 422 -2.05 -1.62 4.47
CA THR A 422 -3.12 -1.26 3.53
C THR A 422 -3.20 0.24 3.22
N THR A 423 -2.87 1.13 4.17
CA THR A 423 -2.77 2.58 3.89
C THR A 423 -1.68 2.86 2.85
N VAL A 424 -0.46 2.39 3.05
CA VAL A 424 0.68 2.65 2.14
C VAL A 424 0.39 2.16 0.72
N TYR A 425 -0.17 0.95 0.59
CA TYR A 425 -0.50 0.35 -0.70
C TYR A 425 -1.77 0.95 -1.30
N LYS A 426 -2.92 0.73 -0.66
CA LYS A 426 -4.23 0.97 -1.26
C LYS A 426 -4.61 2.45 -1.24
N LYS A 427 -4.32 3.21 -0.17
CA LYS A 427 -4.46 4.68 -0.21
C LYS A 427 -3.40 5.28 -1.15
N GLY A 428 -2.15 4.78 -1.12
CA GLY A 428 -1.10 5.21 -2.07
C GLY A 428 -1.51 5.11 -3.54
N GLY A 429 -2.07 3.97 -3.96
CA GLY A 429 -2.60 3.80 -5.31
C GLY A 429 -3.78 4.73 -5.62
N TRP A 430 -4.64 5.02 -4.64
CA TRP A 430 -5.69 6.03 -4.78
C TRP A 430 -5.16 7.44 -4.93
N VAL A 431 -4.06 7.82 -4.25
CA VAL A 431 -3.43 9.14 -4.42
C VAL A 431 -3.05 9.35 -5.88
N LEU A 432 -2.40 8.37 -6.51
CA LEU A 432 -2.02 8.45 -7.93
C LEU A 432 -3.25 8.50 -8.85
N HIS A 433 -4.27 7.70 -8.55
CA HIS A 433 -5.50 7.70 -9.32
C HIS A 433 -6.22 9.06 -9.29
N MET A 434 -6.32 9.66 -8.10
CA MET A 434 -6.89 11.00 -7.92
C MET A 434 -6.01 12.08 -8.55
N LEU A 435 -4.68 11.93 -8.49
CA LEU A 435 -3.77 12.87 -9.13
C LEU A 435 -3.97 12.87 -10.66
N ARG A 436 -4.11 11.69 -11.28
CA ARG A 436 -4.46 11.55 -12.71
C ARG A 436 -5.75 12.29 -13.05
N TRP A 437 -6.77 12.22 -12.19
CA TRP A 437 -7.98 13.02 -12.36
C TRP A 437 -7.73 14.54 -12.24
N VAL A 438 -6.93 14.96 -11.25
CA VAL A 438 -6.69 16.38 -10.96
C VAL A 438 -5.94 17.08 -12.10
N VAL A 439 -4.87 16.46 -12.60
CA VAL A 439 -4.00 17.04 -13.65
C VAL A 439 -4.42 16.65 -15.07
N GLY A 440 -5.18 15.56 -15.21
CA GLY A 440 -5.58 14.97 -16.49
C GLY A 440 -4.58 13.94 -17.01
N ASP A 441 -5.07 12.97 -17.80
CA ASP A 441 -4.29 11.83 -18.30
C ASP A 441 -2.94 12.21 -18.96
N GLU A 442 -2.95 13.17 -19.89
CA GLU A 442 -1.75 13.58 -20.64
C GLU A 442 -0.67 14.12 -19.69
N ALA A 443 -1.02 15.11 -18.87
CA ALA A 443 -0.09 15.69 -17.90
C ALA A 443 0.35 14.70 -16.81
N PHE A 444 -0.49 13.72 -16.48
CA PHE A 444 -0.17 12.69 -15.50
C PHE A 444 0.94 11.77 -16.02
N PHE A 445 0.73 11.12 -17.16
CA PHE A 445 1.72 10.18 -17.71
C PHE A 445 2.97 10.88 -18.23
N ASP A 446 2.86 12.08 -18.80
CA ASP A 446 4.03 12.91 -19.13
C ASP A 446 4.81 13.30 -17.84
N GLY A 447 4.10 13.54 -16.74
CA GLY A 447 4.68 13.79 -15.42
C GLY A 447 5.45 12.60 -14.87
N LEU A 448 4.92 11.38 -15.04
CA LEU A 448 5.61 10.15 -14.64
C LEU A 448 6.89 9.93 -15.46
N GLN A 449 6.82 10.08 -16.78
CA GLN A 449 8.01 9.98 -17.64
C GLN A 449 9.05 11.04 -17.28
N TYR A 450 8.63 12.29 -17.05
CA TYR A 450 9.52 13.35 -16.60
C TYR A 450 10.17 13.01 -15.25
N TYR A 451 9.40 12.49 -14.29
CA TYR A 451 9.90 12.06 -12.98
C TYR A 451 10.95 10.95 -13.11
N ALA A 452 10.69 9.93 -13.93
CA ALA A 452 11.65 8.87 -14.24
C ALA A 452 12.93 9.44 -14.88
N ASP A 453 12.80 10.32 -15.88
CA ASP A 453 13.95 10.94 -16.56
C ASP A 453 14.83 11.80 -15.63
N GLN A 454 14.23 12.48 -14.64
CA GLN A 454 14.97 13.34 -13.72
C GLN A 454 15.67 12.57 -12.59
N HIS A 455 15.17 11.39 -12.22
CA HIS A 455 15.64 10.64 -11.05
C HIS A 455 16.04 9.20 -11.35
N ALA A 456 16.21 8.86 -12.64
CA ALA A 456 16.67 7.54 -13.07
C ALA A 456 17.98 7.17 -12.38
N TYR A 457 18.00 5.98 -11.78
CA TYR A 457 19.12 5.44 -11.01
C TYR A 457 19.47 6.20 -9.73
N GLU A 458 18.60 7.10 -9.27
CA GLU A 458 18.75 7.87 -8.04
C GLU A 458 17.64 7.52 -7.03
N SER A 459 17.66 8.17 -5.87
CA SER A 459 16.59 8.09 -4.88
C SER A 459 15.87 9.43 -4.75
N ALA A 460 14.54 9.37 -4.76
CA ALA A 460 13.68 10.55 -4.80
C ALA A 460 12.73 10.59 -3.60
N SER A 461 12.40 11.80 -3.19
CA SER A 461 11.48 12.06 -2.08
C SER A 461 10.09 12.44 -2.59
N THR A 462 9.10 12.40 -1.69
CA THR A 462 7.74 12.85 -1.98
C THR A 462 7.68 14.28 -2.57
N PRO A 463 8.44 15.27 -2.05
CA PRO A 463 8.56 16.58 -2.70
C PRO A 463 9.12 16.57 -4.13
N ASP A 464 10.04 15.66 -4.44
CA ASP A 464 10.61 15.56 -5.80
C ASP A 464 9.55 15.07 -6.80
N PHE A 465 8.76 14.07 -6.41
CA PHE A 465 7.60 13.62 -7.19
C PHE A 465 6.57 14.73 -7.36
N GLN A 466 6.21 15.44 -6.28
CA GLN A 466 5.30 16.59 -6.39
C GLN A 466 5.85 17.63 -7.39
N ALA A 467 7.13 17.99 -7.31
CA ALA A 467 7.74 18.98 -8.19
C ALA A 467 7.75 18.55 -9.65
N ALA A 468 7.95 17.27 -9.96
CA ALA A 468 7.85 16.72 -11.30
C ALA A 468 6.43 16.91 -11.88
N MET A 469 5.41 16.56 -11.10
CA MET A 469 4.01 16.69 -11.50
C MET A 469 3.58 18.15 -11.66
N GLU A 470 4.02 19.05 -10.78
CA GLU A 470 3.80 20.49 -10.90
C GLU A 470 4.49 21.09 -12.14
N THR A 471 5.70 20.62 -12.44
CA THR A 471 6.49 21.08 -13.60
C THR A 471 5.77 20.77 -14.92
N VAL A 472 5.23 19.55 -15.06
CA VAL A 472 4.56 19.12 -16.29
C VAL A 472 3.13 19.65 -16.37
N SER A 473 2.36 19.56 -15.29
CA SER A 473 0.96 20.01 -15.29
C SER A 473 0.80 21.53 -15.28
N GLY A 474 1.80 22.26 -14.77
CA GLY A 474 1.71 23.69 -14.51
C GLY A 474 0.74 24.06 -13.37
N MET A 475 0.25 23.08 -12.62
CA MET A 475 -0.63 23.27 -11.46
C MET A 475 0.18 23.39 -10.18
N ASP A 476 -0.35 24.15 -9.21
CA ASP A 476 0.12 24.11 -7.82
C ASP A 476 -0.58 22.94 -7.11
N LEU A 477 0.18 21.94 -6.69
CA LEU A 477 -0.33 20.69 -6.13
C LEU A 477 -0.16 20.62 -4.60
N ASN A 478 0.27 21.71 -3.96
CA ASN A 478 0.49 21.72 -2.51
C ASN A 478 -0.74 21.29 -1.70
N SER A 479 -1.93 21.80 -2.02
CA SER A 479 -3.16 21.40 -1.31
C SER A 479 -3.45 19.91 -1.49
N PHE A 480 -3.23 19.38 -2.69
CA PHE A 480 -3.46 17.96 -3.00
C PHE A 480 -2.52 17.05 -2.19
N PHE A 481 -1.22 17.32 -2.20
CA PHE A 481 -0.25 16.52 -1.46
C PHE A 481 -0.43 16.66 0.05
N ASN A 482 -0.72 17.86 0.56
CA ASN A 482 -1.05 18.04 1.97
C ASN A 482 -2.25 17.18 2.38
N GLU A 483 -3.37 17.27 1.64
CA GLU A 483 -4.60 16.54 1.95
C GLU A 483 -4.45 15.02 1.88
N TRP A 484 -3.77 14.51 0.84
CA TRP A 484 -3.79 13.09 0.53
C TRP A 484 -2.54 12.33 0.94
N VAL A 485 -1.39 12.99 1.01
CA VAL A 485 -0.11 12.35 1.30
C VAL A 485 0.32 12.59 2.75
N TYR A 486 0.35 13.85 3.16
CA TYR A 486 0.86 14.26 4.48
C TYR A 486 -0.20 14.23 5.59
N ASP A 487 -1.48 14.42 5.25
CA ASP A 487 -2.60 14.30 6.19
C ASP A 487 -3.27 12.91 6.14
N GLN A 488 -4.03 12.64 7.21
CA GLN A 488 -4.77 11.39 7.40
C GLN A 488 -6.26 11.52 7.05
N GLY A 489 -6.91 10.38 6.84
CA GLY A 489 -8.34 10.30 6.58
C GLY A 489 -8.73 10.56 5.12
N TYR A 490 -10.02 10.82 4.91
CA TYR A 490 -10.69 10.97 3.62
C TYR A 490 -11.98 11.79 3.80
N PRO A 491 -12.53 12.40 2.73
CA PRO A 491 -13.78 13.15 2.80
C PRO A 491 -15.01 12.25 2.89
N GLU A 492 -15.98 12.67 3.69
CA GLU A 492 -17.31 12.08 3.77
C GLU A 492 -18.33 13.09 3.20
N TYR A 493 -18.83 12.81 2.00
CA TYR A 493 -19.69 13.73 1.27
C TYR A 493 -21.17 13.38 1.44
N ILE A 494 -21.99 14.41 1.69
CA ILE A 494 -23.45 14.33 1.54
C ILE A 494 -23.87 15.39 0.52
N ALA A 495 -24.54 14.96 -0.55
CA ALA A 495 -25.04 15.85 -1.59
C ALA A 495 -26.58 15.91 -1.55
N THR A 496 -27.13 17.12 -1.60
CA THR A 496 -28.59 17.32 -1.67
C THR A 496 -29.15 16.96 -3.04
N ASP A 497 -30.47 16.86 -3.15
CA ASP A 497 -31.12 16.94 -4.45
C ASP A 497 -30.74 18.25 -5.17
N PHE A 498 -30.84 18.24 -6.50
CA PHE A 498 -30.41 19.36 -7.33
C PHE A 498 -31.56 20.29 -7.71
N GLN A 499 -31.20 21.55 -7.93
CA GLN A 499 -32.06 22.54 -8.55
C GLN A 499 -31.56 22.84 -9.95
N THR A 500 -32.48 23.08 -10.88
CA THR A 500 -32.14 23.54 -12.22
C THR A 500 -32.43 25.03 -12.38
N GLY A 501 -31.60 25.69 -13.18
CA GLY A 501 -31.73 27.12 -13.44
C GLY A 501 -31.21 27.48 -14.82
N ILE A 502 -31.17 28.79 -15.08
CA ILE A 502 -30.53 29.37 -16.27
C ILE A 502 -29.51 30.39 -15.79
N VAL A 503 -28.23 30.19 -16.13
CA VAL A 503 -27.13 31.13 -15.86
C VAL A 503 -26.48 31.49 -17.18
N GLY A 504 -26.37 32.78 -17.49
CA GLY A 504 -25.77 33.23 -18.76
C GLY A 504 -26.54 32.84 -20.03
N GLY A 505 -27.77 32.34 -19.91
CA GLY A 505 -28.56 31.83 -21.05
C GLY A 505 -28.41 30.33 -21.30
N GLU A 506 -27.61 29.65 -20.48
CA GLU A 506 -27.40 28.19 -20.51
C GLU A 506 -28.07 27.53 -19.32
N TYR A 507 -28.42 26.25 -19.44
CA TYR A 507 -28.95 25.48 -18.32
C TYR A 507 -27.86 25.31 -17.26
N SER A 508 -28.29 25.35 -16.00
CA SER A 508 -27.43 25.17 -14.83
C SER A 508 -28.04 24.17 -13.86
N LEU A 509 -27.18 23.50 -13.10
CA LEU A 509 -27.54 22.63 -11.99
C LEU A 509 -26.84 23.13 -10.73
N SER A 510 -27.55 23.15 -9.61
CA SER A 510 -26.95 23.45 -8.31
C SER A 510 -27.41 22.49 -7.23
N PHE A 511 -26.50 22.10 -6.35
CA PHE A 511 -26.77 21.29 -5.17
C PHE A 511 -25.89 21.75 -4.01
N THR A 512 -26.27 21.40 -2.78
CA THR A 512 -25.43 21.65 -1.61
C THR A 512 -24.63 20.39 -1.29
N LEU A 513 -23.32 20.56 -1.18
CA LEU A 513 -22.36 19.55 -0.75
C LEU A 513 -21.97 19.81 0.71
N TYR A 514 -22.06 18.78 1.53
CA TYR A 514 -21.60 18.78 2.91
C TYR A 514 -20.37 17.87 3.03
N GLN A 515 -19.37 18.33 3.77
CA GLN A 515 -18.27 17.51 4.26
C GLN A 515 -18.51 17.20 5.73
N THR A 516 -18.70 15.92 6.07
CA THR A 516 -19.17 15.49 7.41
C THR A 516 -18.10 14.79 8.25
N GLN A 517 -16.92 14.55 7.70
CA GLN A 517 -15.82 13.96 8.43
C GLN A 517 -15.48 14.81 9.68
N THR A 518 -15.18 14.14 10.80
CA THR A 518 -14.91 14.80 12.09
C THR A 518 -13.46 14.69 12.55
N ASN A 519 -12.70 13.75 11.97
CA ASN A 519 -11.33 13.41 12.37
C ASN A 519 -10.33 13.53 11.21
N ALA A 520 -10.62 14.39 10.23
CA ALA A 520 -9.76 14.75 9.11
C ALA A 520 -10.08 16.19 8.67
N PRO A 521 -9.16 16.91 8.00
CA PRO A 521 -9.45 18.21 7.40
C PRO A 521 -10.60 18.17 6.37
N TYR A 522 -11.07 19.35 5.98
CA TYR A 522 -11.91 19.47 4.80
C TYR A 522 -11.04 19.45 3.55
N PHE A 523 -11.49 18.73 2.54
CA PHE A 523 -10.76 18.51 1.30
C PHE A 523 -11.21 19.53 0.25
N SER A 524 -10.30 19.88 -0.65
CA SER A 524 -10.53 20.78 -1.77
C SER A 524 -10.37 20.10 -3.14
N THR A 525 -10.11 18.79 -3.13
CA THR A 525 -9.94 18.00 -4.34
C THR A 525 -11.21 18.02 -5.20
N PRO A 526 -11.13 18.47 -6.46
CA PRO A 526 -12.29 18.57 -7.34
C PRO A 526 -12.91 17.21 -7.65
N ILE A 527 -14.23 17.16 -7.69
CA ILE A 527 -14.99 15.91 -7.82
C ILE A 527 -15.64 15.78 -9.21
N PRO A 528 -15.68 14.58 -9.81
CA PRO A 528 -16.44 14.33 -11.02
C PRO A 528 -17.95 14.21 -10.72
N ILE A 529 -18.74 14.93 -11.51
CA ILE A 529 -20.20 14.87 -11.48
C ILE A 529 -20.69 14.52 -12.89
N LEU A 530 -21.32 13.35 -13.02
CA LEU A 530 -21.96 12.95 -14.27
C LEU A 530 -23.34 13.60 -14.38
N VAL A 531 -23.53 14.45 -15.38
CA VAL A 531 -24.80 15.15 -15.61
C VAL A 531 -25.51 14.56 -16.83
N ARG A 532 -26.81 14.27 -16.69
CA ARG A 532 -27.67 13.75 -17.76
C ARG A 532 -28.58 14.83 -18.31
N GLU A 533 -28.34 15.26 -19.54
CA GLU A 533 -29.14 16.24 -20.28
C GLU A 533 -30.20 15.56 -21.17
N GLN A 534 -31.38 16.16 -21.30
CA GLN A 534 -32.42 15.67 -22.19
C GLN A 534 -32.08 15.93 -23.68
N THR A 535 -32.03 14.90 -24.53
CA THR A 535 -31.68 15.06 -25.95
C THR A 535 -32.88 15.20 -26.89
N THR A 536 -34.07 14.78 -26.45
CA THR A 536 -35.35 14.87 -27.17
C THR A 536 -36.50 14.99 -26.17
N ASP A 537 -37.71 15.40 -26.59
CA ASP A 537 -38.90 15.47 -25.69
C ASP A 537 -39.27 14.15 -24.96
N SER A 538 -38.59 13.03 -25.22
CA SER A 538 -38.73 11.79 -24.44
C SER A 538 -37.66 11.66 -23.35
N SER A 539 -38.08 11.40 -22.11
CA SER A 539 -37.21 11.16 -20.94
C SER A 539 -36.34 9.89 -21.01
N GLN A 540 -36.46 9.08 -22.06
CA GLN A 540 -35.66 7.86 -22.23
C GLN A 540 -34.36 8.07 -23.01
N ASN A 541 -34.17 9.22 -23.66
CA ASN A 541 -32.93 9.56 -24.36
C ASN A 541 -32.26 10.73 -23.65
N TYR A 542 -31.03 10.52 -23.20
CA TYR A 542 -30.22 11.51 -22.52
C TYR A 542 -28.79 11.52 -23.07
N ARG A 543 -28.10 12.65 -22.85
CA ARG A 543 -26.67 12.81 -23.08
C ARG A 543 -25.99 12.89 -21.73
N GLU A 544 -24.93 12.12 -21.58
CA GLU A 544 -24.07 12.13 -20.40
C GLU A 544 -22.88 13.06 -20.63
N THR A 545 -22.58 13.89 -19.63
CA THR A 545 -21.39 14.74 -19.60
C THR A 545 -20.78 14.64 -18.22
N MET A 546 -19.51 14.22 -18.15
CA MET A 546 -18.74 14.30 -16.91
C MET A 546 -18.26 15.74 -16.71
N VAL A 547 -18.53 16.31 -15.54
CA VAL A 547 -18.18 17.69 -15.20
C VAL A 547 -17.31 17.70 -13.97
N ARG A 548 -16.21 18.47 -14.01
CA ARG A 548 -15.36 18.75 -12.86
C ARG A 548 -16.04 19.80 -11.98
N ALA A 549 -16.33 19.46 -10.73
CA ALA A 549 -16.87 20.38 -9.74
C ALA A 549 -15.79 20.77 -8.73
N GLU A 550 -15.50 22.07 -8.63
CA GLU A 550 -14.55 22.60 -7.65
C GLU A 550 -15.12 22.52 -6.22
N VAL A 551 -14.33 21.96 -5.31
CA VAL A 551 -14.69 21.82 -3.90
C VAL A 551 -13.82 22.75 -3.06
N GLU A 552 -14.44 23.45 -2.12
CA GLU A 552 -13.74 24.28 -1.15
C GLU A 552 -13.56 23.50 0.16
N PRO A 553 -12.47 23.74 0.93
CA PRO A 553 -12.21 23.05 2.19
C PRO A 553 -13.08 23.62 3.33
N VAL A 554 -14.40 23.52 3.17
CA VAL A 554 -15.43 24.01 4.09
C VAL A 554 -16.47 22.92 4.36
N ALA A 555 -17.12 23.02 5.51
CA ALA A 555 -18.15 22.06 5.93
C ALA A 555 -19.35 21.99 4.97
N VAL A 556 -19.70 23.12 4.34
CA VAL A 556 -20.87 23.24 3.46
C VAL A 556 -20.56 24.19 2.31
N GLN A 557 -20.85 23.74 1.08
CA GLN A 557 -20.70 24.53 -0.14
C GLN A 557 -21.89 24.30 -1.06
N THR A 558 -22.37 25.35 -1.72
CA THR A 558 -23.28 25.19 -2.86
C THR A 558 -22.47 25.08 -4.14
N ILE A 559 -22.55 23.93 -4.81
CA ILE A 559 -21.96 23.70 -6.13
C ILE A 559 -22.93 24.22 -7.19
N VAL A 560 -22.42 24.96 -8.18
CA VAL A 560 -23.19 25.43 -9.33
C VAL A 560 -22.45 25.06 -10.61
N LEU A 561 -23.04 24.15 -11.38
CA LEU A 561 -22.55 23.72 -12.69
C LEU A 561 -23.34 24.43 -13.79
N THR A 562 -22.64 24.90 -14.82
CA THR A 562 -23.20 25.65 -15.96
C THR A 562 -22.67 25.09 -17.28
N GLY A 563 -23.09 25.62 -18.43
CA GLY A 563 -22.64 25.14 -19.74
C GLY A 563 -23.53 24.08 -20.38
N PHE A 564 -24.71 23.81 -19.81
CA PHE A 564 -25.61 22.79 -20.34
C PHE A 564 -26.53 23.37 -21.42
N SER A 565 -26.72 22.60 -22.48
CA SER A 565 -27.44 22.98 -23.70
C SER A 565 -28.92 22.58 -23.66
N ALA A 566 -29.30 21.70 -22.74
CA ALA A 566 -30.65 21.18 -22.60
C ALA A 566 -31.04 20.98 -21.12
N PRO A 567 -32.34 20.78 -20.82
CA PRO A 567 -32.80 20.51 -19.47
C PRO A 567 -32.09 19.31 -18.83
N ILE A 568 -31.75 19.45 -17.56
CA ILE A 568 -31.01 18.44 -16.78
C ILE A 568 -32.01 17.50 -16.10
N ILE A 569 -31.76 16.20 -16.21
CA ILE A 569 -32.64 15.13 -15.74
C ILE A 569 -32.15 14.57 -14.40
N SER A 570 -30.83 14.40 -14.27
CA SER A 570 -30.19 13.92 -13.04
C SER A 570 -28.71 14.28 -13.04
N TYR A 571 -28.11 14.15 -11.86
CA TYR A 571 -26.66 14.07 -11.71
C TYR A 571 -26.29 12.84 -10.88
N GLU A 572 -25.06 12.39 -11.02
CA GLU A 572 -24.50 11.26 -10.28
C GLU A 572 -23.09 11.63 -9.81
N PHE A 573 -22.81 11.33 -8.55
CA PHE A 573 -21.53 11.63 -7.90
C PHE A 573 -20.53 10.53 -8.25
N ASP A 574 -19.42 10.91 -8.89
CA ASP A 574 -18.27 10.04 -9.19
C ASP A 574 -18.60 8.59 -9.60
N PRO A 575 -19.39 8.37 -10.67
CA PRO A 575 -19.77 7.03 -11.09
C PRO A 575 -18.60 6.19 -11.63
N ASP A 576 -17.44 6.83 -11.87
CA ASP A 576 -16.25 6.19 -12.43
C ASP A 576 -15.12 5.96 -11.40
N GLU A 577 -15.43 6.12 -10.11
CA GLU A 577 -14.54 5.86 -8.95
C GLU A 577 -13.19 6.58 -9.07
N TRP A 578 -13.20 7.89 -9.28
CA TRP A 578 -11.99 8.73 -9.35
C TRP A 578 -11.57 9.32 -8.02
N ILE A 579 -12.46 9.43 -7.02
CA ILE A 579 -12.20 10.07 -5.73
C ILE A 579 -12.36 9.07 -4.59
N LEU A 580 -11.32 8.93 -3.78
CA LEU A 580 -11.36 8.15 -2.54
C LEU A 580 -12.25 8.85 -1.50
N SER A 581 -13.54 8.53 -1.50
CA SER A 581 -14.50 9.15 -0.60
C SER A 581 -15.63 8.20 -0.20
N THR A 582 -16.39 8.60 0.81
CA THR A 582 -17.76 8.10 0.96
C THR A 582 -18.71 9.18 0.46
N SER A 583 -19.76 8.78 -0.23
CA SER A 583 -20.76 9.73 -0.74
C SER A 583 -22.17 9.20 -0.51
N GLN A 584 -23.05 10.05 0.00
CA GLN A 584 -24.48 9.77 0.10
C GLN A 584 -25.29 10.83 -0.63
N ALA A 585 -26.10 10.40 -1.60
CA ALA A 585 -27.09 11.26 -2.26
C ALA A 585 -28.40 11.28 -1.43
N LEU A 586 -28.87 12.47 -1.09
CA LEU A 586 -30.19 12.66 -0.49
C LEU A 586 -31.24 12.64 -1.62
N THR A 587 -31.75 11.46 -1.96
CA THR A 587 -32.70 11.24 -3.07
C THR A 587 -34.15 11.60 -2.75
N ASN A 588 -34.44 12.01 -1.51
CA ASN A 588 -35.74 12.57 -1.19
C ASN A 588 -35.63 14.08 -1.29
N ALA A 589 -36.33 14.65 -2.25
CA ALA A 589 -36.69 16.06 -2.29
C ALA A 589 -37.13 16.45 -0.87
N VAL A 590 -36.24 17.12 -0.14
CA VAL A 590 -36.61 17.81 1.07
C VAL A 590 -37.42 19.00 0.57
N ASP A 591 -38.74 18.77 0.44
CA ASP A 591 -39.76 19.80 0.26
C ASP A 591 -39.31 21.04 1.05
N GLU A 592 -39.29 22.21 0.40
CA GLU A 592 -38.96 23.52 0.97
C GLU A 592 -39.20 23.59 2.50
N LEU A 593 -38.20 23.17 3.26
CA LEU A 593 -38.20 23.23 4.72
C LEU A 593 -36.98 24.07 5.02
N SER A 594 -37.25 25.28 5.50
CA SER A 594 -36.26 26.09 6.19
C SER A 594 -35.52 25.17 7.17
N LEU A 595 -34.30 24.76 6.81
CA LEU A 595 -33.45 23.99 7.70
C LEU A 595 -33.36 24.77 9.02
N PRO A 596 -33.40 24.10 10.17
CA PRO A 596 -33.16 24.77 11.44
C PRO A 596 -31.87 25.59 11.34
N GLN A 597 -31.91 26.83 11.82
CA GLN A 597 -30.73 27.71 11.78
C GLN A 597 -29.76 27.44 12.93
N GLU A 598 -30.23 26.73 13.95
CA GLU A 598 -29.48 26.36 15.14
C GLU A 598 -29.93 25.00 15.67
N PHE A 599 -29.15 24.46 16.60
CA PHE A 599 -29.47 23.22 17.30
C PHE A 599 -30.49 23.52 18.40
N ASP A 600 -31.61 22.80 18.41
CA ASP A 600 -32.61 22.87 19.48
C ASP A 600 -33.18 21.48 19.78
N VAL A 601 -33.71 21.31 20.99
CA VAL A 601 -34.35 20.08 21.47
C VAL A 601 -35.69 20.45 22.09
N SER A 602 -36.78 19.84 21.62
CA SER A 602 -38.11 20.12 22.14
C SER A 602 -38.35 19.56 23.55
N GLU A 603 -39.32 20.09 24.29
CA GLU A 603 -39.66 19.69 25.67
C GLU A 603 -40.24 18.26 25.82
N GLY A 604 -40.36 17.53 24.70
CA GLY A 604 -41.02 16.24 24.62
C GLY A 604 -42.55 16.37 24.69
N TRP A 605 -43.25 15.66 23.80
CA TRP A 605 -44.71 15.63 23.78
C TRP A 605 -45.26 14.21 23.57
N PRO A 606 -46.31 13.81 24.32
CA PRO A 606 -46.86 14.49 25.49
C PRO A 606 -45.84 14.51 26.65
N ASN A 607 -45.91 15.50 27.54
CA ASN A 607 -45.12 15.53 28.78
C ASN A 607 -45.89 16.34 29.85
N PRO A 608 -46.44 15.71 30.91
CA PRO A 608 -46.28 14.31 31.30
C PRO A 608 -46.86 13.29 30.32
N PHE A 609 -46.32 12.07 30.29
CA PHE A 609 -46.72 10.99 29.38
C PHE A 609 -46.98 9.68 30.11
N ASN A 610 -47.74 8.77 29.49
CA ASN A 610 -48.13 7.48 30.09
C ASN A 610 -47.70 6.24 29.29
N SER A 611 -47.27 6.42 28.04
CA SER A 611 -46.93 5.33 27.12
C SER A 611 -45.64 5.66 26.37
N THR A 612 -45.68 6.65 25.49
CA THR A 612 -44.54 7.12 24.70
C THR A 612 -44.48 8.64 24.76
N VAL A 613 -43.26 9.19 24.79
CA VAL A 613 -42.99 10.61 24.57
C VAL A 613 -42.13 10.77 23.32
N SER A 614 -42.48 11.74 22.48
CA SER A 614 -41.70 12.09 21.29
C SER A 614 -40.97 13.40 21.51
N ILE A 615 -39.71 13.45 21.11
CA ILE A 615 -38.82 14.61 21.20
C ILE A 615 -38.38 14.94 19.78
N GLU A 616 -38.37 16.23 19.46
CA GLU A 616 -37.86 16.75 18.20
C GLU A 616 -36.48 17.35 18.45
N ILE A 617 -35.53 16.97 17.59
CA ILE A 617 -34.16 17.48 17.59
C ILE A 617 -33.94 18.19 16.27
N ASP A 618 -33.66 19.47 16.35
CA ASP A 618 -33.35 20.31 15.21
C ASP A 618 -31.84 20.35 14.99
N LEU A 619 -31.40 19.98 13.78
CA LEU A 619 -30.01 20.01 13.37
C LEU A 619 -29.85 20.95 12.18
N TYR A 620 -28.95 21.92 12.29
CA TYR A 620 -28.66 22.88 11.22
C TYR A 620 -27.58 22.40 10.23
N MET A 621 -26.90 21.31 10.57
CA MET A 621 -25.95 20.57 9.72
C MET A 621 -25.91 19.10 10.19
N PRO A 622 -25.49 18.14 9.36
CA PRO A 622 -25.34 16.76 9.80
C PRO A 622 -24.35 16.65 10.95
N GLN A 623 -24.70 15.96 12.04
CA GLN A 623 -23.85 15.79 13.23
C GLN A 623 -24.10 14.45 13.93
N GLN A 624 -23.12 13.96 14.68
CA GLN A 624 -23.32 12.82 15.57
C GLN A 624 -24.23 13.22 16.74
N VAL A 625 -25.30 12.44 16.95
CA VAL A 625 -26.27 12.68 18.01
C VAL A 625 -26.29 11.51 18.96
N ILE A 626 -26.11 11.79 20.25
CA ILE A 626 -26.28 10.81 21.33
C ILE A 626 -27.47 11.23 22.17
N VAL A 627 -28.45 10.34 22.31
CA VAL A 627 -29.64 10.59 23.13
C VAL A 627 -29.76 9.52 24.18
N THR A 628 -29.63 9.93 25.44
CA THR A 628 -29.65 9.03 26.59
C THR A 628 -30.67 9.50 27.63
N VAL A 629 -31.41 8.55 28.21
CA VAL A 629 -32.36 8.80 29.29
C VAL A 629 -31.72 8.40 30.63
N PHE A 630 -31.82 9.26 31.63
CA PHE A 630 -31.37 9.06 33.00
C PHE A 630 -32.53 9.19 33.99
N ASP A 631 -32.42 8.54 35.16
CA ASP A 631 -33.30 8.83 36.29
C ASP A 631 -32.82 10.05 37.11
N VAL A 632 -33.62 10.48 38.09
CA VAL A 632 -33.27 11.64 38.95
C VAL A 632 -32.02 11.45 39.81
N LEU A 633 -31.48 10.23 39.91
CA LEU A 633 -30.23 9.94 40.61
C LEU A 633 -29.03 9.91 39.65
N GLY A 634 -29.24 10.21 38.36
CA GLY A 634 -28.21 10.21 37.32
C GLY A 634 -27.86 8.80 36.81
N ARG A 635 -28.67 7.78 37.11
CA ARG A 635 -28.44 6.43 36.59
C ARG A 635 -29.01 6.32 35.18
N LYS A 636 -28.21 5.79 34.25
CA LYS A 636 -28.64 5.57 32.87
C LYS A 636 -29.78 4.55 32.80
N VAL A 637 -30.82 4.90 32.05
CA VAL A 637 -32.07 4.13 31.89
C VAL A 637 -32.19 3.54 30.48
N ALA A 638 -31.85 4.31 29.44
CA ALA A 638 -31.90 3.87 28.05
C ALA A 638 -30.96 4.71 27.17
N ASP A 639 -30.40 4.10 26.13
CA ASP A 639 -29.80 4.81 24.99
C ASP A 639 -30.80 4.73 23.84
N LEU A 640 -31.19 5.89 23.29
CA LEU A 640 -32.20 5.99 22.24
C LEU A 640 -31.57 6.12 20.87
N VAL A 641 -30.50 6.91 20.76
CA VAL A 641 -29.80 7.20 19.51
C VAL A 641 -28.30 7.33 19.80
N LYS A 642 -27.48 6.78 18.91
CA LYS A 642 -26.03 6.98 18.87
C LYS A 642 -25.54 6.82 17.42
N GLU A 643 -25.89 7.79 16.59
CA GLU A 643 -25.58 7.76 15.15
C GLU A 643 -25.42 9.18 14.58
N SER A 644 -24.88 9.29 13.37
CA SER A 644 -24.86 10.54 12.62
C SER A 644 -26.23 10.82 12.02
N MET A 645 -26.81 11.97 12.34
CA MET A 645 -28.12 12.41 11.84
C MET A 645 -27.93 13.60 10.90
N LEU A 646 -28.73 13.66 9.83
CA LEU A 646 -28.67 14.72 8.82
C LEU A 646 -29.12 16.09 9.37
N ALA A 647 -28.88 17.18 8.63
CA ALA A 647 -29.56 18.45 8.92
C ALA A 647 -31.08 18.28 8.77
N GLY A 648 -31.87 18.86 9.66
CA GLY A 648 -33.32 18.78 9.68
C GLY A 648 -33.89 18.55 11.08
N THR A 649 -35.22 18.50 11.15
CA THR A 649 -35.96 18.17 12.38
C THR A 649 -36.17 16.66 12.47
N HIS A 650 -35.61 16.03 13.50
CA HIS A 650 -35.70 14.60 13.74
C HIS A 650 -36.58 14.28 14.92
N ARG A 651 -37.53 13.36 14.75
CA ARG A 651 -38.40 12.92 15.84
C ARG A 651 -37.92 11.60 16.44
N ILE A 652 -37.45 11.66 17.68
CA ILE A 652 -37.06 10.51 18.49
C ILE A 652 -38.18 10.20 19.48
N SER A 653 -38.42 8.92 19.79
CA SER A 653 -39.43 8.54 20.77
C SER A 653 -38.87 7.63 21.85
N TRP A 654 -39.29 7.85 23.09
CA TRP A 654 -38.99 6.97 24.21
C TRP A 654 -40.24 6.28 24.72
N THR A 655 -40.19 4.95 24.78
CA THR A 655 -41.24 4.10 25.36
C THR A 655 -40.67 3.35 26.57
N PRO A 656 -40.95 3.78 27.83
CA PRO A 656 -40.49 3.12 29.04
C PRO A 656 -41.03 1.69 29.17
N THR A 657 -40.14 0.78 29.59
CA THR A 657 -40.43 -0.65 29.83
C THR A 657 -41.13 -0.86 31.17
N GLU A 658 -41.75 -2.03 31.40
CA GLU A 658 -42.52 -2.33 32.62
C GLU A 658 -41.77 -2.08 33.95
N THR A 659 -40.43 -2.10 33.93
CA THR A 659 -39.59 -1.86 35.12
C THR A 659 -39.35 -0.39 35.44
N ASN A 660 -39.71 0.54 34.55
CA ASN A 660 -39.60 1.98 34.79
C ASN A 660 -40.77 2.49 35.66
N ALA A 661 -40.46 3.14 36.79
CA ALA A 661 -41.44 3.66 37.74
C ALA A 661 -41.98 5.04 37.33
N SER A 662 -43.22 5.37 37.74
CA SER A 662 -43.74 6.73 37.60
C SER A 662 -42.83 7.73 38.31
N GLY A 663 -42.50 8.84 37.65
CA GLY A 663 -41.51 9.78 38.18
C GLY A 663 -40.92 10.70 37.12
N SER A 664 -39.93 11.49 37.53
CA SER A 664 -39.17 12.34 36.62
C SER A 664 -37.96 11.58 36.05
N TYR A 665 -37.65 11.86 34.80
CA TYR A 665 -36.50 11.38 34.05
C TYR A 665 -35.82 12.57 33.36
N LEU A 666 -34.54 12.43 33.04
CA LEU A 666 -33.76 13.42 32.32
C LEU A 666 -33.37 12.82 30.96
N LEU A 667 -33.79 13.45 29.88
CA LEU A 667 -33.30 13.17 28.54
C LEU A 667 -32.10 14.08 28.29
N GLN A 668 -30.95 13.49 28.02
CA GLN A 668 -29.74 14.19 27.63
C GLN A 668 -29.51 13.97 26.14
N VAL A 669 -29.32 15.06 25.41
CA VAL A 669 -28.99 15.09 23.98
C VAL A 669 -27.62 15.73 23.83
N GLU A 670 -26.68 15.00 23.25
CA GLU A 670 -25.33 15.46 22.95
C GLU A 670 -25.16 15.57 21.44
N VAL A 671 -24.69 16.73 20.98
CA VAL A 671 -24.45 17.06 19.56
C VAL A 671 -23.16 17.86 19.48
N GLY A 672 -22.07 17.23 19.03
CA GLY A 672 -20.72 17.79 19.13
C GLY A 672 -20.37 18.15 20.58
N ASP A 673 -19.92 19.39 20.80
CA ASP A 673 -19.59 19.92 22.14
C ASP A 673 -20.82 20.45 22.91
N LYS A 674 -22.02 20.36 22.35
CA LYS A 674 -23.26 20.87 22.97
C LYS A 674 -24.00 19.75 23.68
N THR A 675 -24.52 20.06 24.87
CA THR A 675 -25.37 19.15 25.63
C THR A 675 -26.63 19.88 26.09
N GLU A 676 -27.79 19.36 25.70
CA GLU A 676 -29.10 19.84 26.13
C GLU A 676 -29.80 18.78 26.98
N ILE A 677 -30.48 19.21 28.05
CA ILE A 677 -31.21 18.32 28.95
C ILE A 677 -32.68 18.73 28.99
N ARG A 678 -33.58 17.77 28.84
CA ARG A 678 -35.03 17.94 28.96
C ARG A 678 -35.59 17.04 30.06
N LYS A 679 -36.51 17.57 30.86
CA LYS A 679 -37.15 16.82 31.95
C LYS A 679 -38.40 16.13 31.43
N LEU A 680 -38.45 14.80 31.54
CA LEU A 680 -39.60 13.98 31.17
C LEU A 680 -40.34 13.51 32.42
N VAL A 681 -41.68 13.51 32.41
CA VAL A 681 -42.51 13.06 33.54
C VAL A 681 -43.38 11.88 33.12
N LEU A 682 -43.04 10.68 33.62
CA LEU A 682 -43.79 9.45 33.37
C LEU A 682 -44.91 9.28 34.42
N LEU A 683 -46.15 9.15 33.95
CA LEU A 683 -47.35 8.86 34.73
C LEU A 683 -47.93 7.50 34.28
N ARG A 684 -47.72 6.45 35.08
CA ARG A 684 -48.43 5.18 34.92
C ARG A 684 -49.71 5.10 35.73
#